data_AF-A0A965E2T4-F1
#
_entry.id   AF-A0A965E2T4-F1
#
_cell.length_a   1.000
_cell.length_b   1.000
_cell.length_c   1.000
_cell.angle_alpha   90.00
_cell.angle_beta   90.00
_cell.angle_gamma   90.00
#
_symmetry.space_group_name_H-M   'P 1'
#
loop_
_entity.id
_entity.type
_entity.pdbx_description
1 polymer ?
#
loop_
_entity_poly.entity_id
_entity_poly.type
_entity_poly.pdbx_seq_one_letter_code
_entity_poly.pdbx_strand_id
1 'polypeptide(L)'
;MTMPFLPTRKLCPSKFRSARPAAFFAAITALFFVAAPYDARADMSIYETYVVITGGPSSSGQYYYEGKDNGGTNTPFANINQSINLLASPTLTLNGGQVKTSASSGDYQNSNNYEAMLWRFYSASGSAPSYTSNNLTFAASQPAYPNYLWESTGFNANLLTGVVSGSYKMDVYFSGNGSYFSGGQQYYTSSANTTAVQTANFSFYYGATGAGTQSSAFSGSGTFVKTGTGTYTLDRANTFTGGAYIDAGAVALTAANAATNGLIAIGQEASGGGDAKLVLNAANGTTFTNNILVRNTGGNRTIEFNGAGGVTNTIQGNITNNNGFQATNANGSLILNGVLSGSGGFEKVGSGTVFFSGSSSNSQSGTYTVNGGTLVLNKSANTAAIAGSLTIASGATLRTDAANQLNDRLVTVNGTFNLNDQAQSLALASTSGSAAITLGSATMTINNTGSDSFAGVISGTGGVTKTGAGAQTLSGVNTFTGKVQINQGTLSIAAESGLGGSVASLTADQLQFGGGTLAVTTGFTMSSNRGITLNSNGGTINVAASQTFGYGGVIAGAAGNNFTKTGSGQLTLSGVNTYSGKTIINGGAISIAADNALGTAPGLVVADQLTFGSGTLAITAGLTMSSNRGITLNSGGGTIDVASSQTLSYGGIIAGSGNGLTKAGSGILSLSGANTYTGTTTIGAGTLQSGAANIIADTSAVSITSGAVFDLNGNSLTI
;
A
#
# COMPACT_ATOMS: atom_id res chain seq x y z
N MET A 1 50.99 -11.84 -5.16
CA MET A 1 50.10 -12.57 -6.10
C MET A 1 48.77 -12.79 -5.41
N THR A 2 47.89 -11.78 -5.41
CA THR A 2 46.52 -11.82 -4.88
C THR A 2 45.81 -10.52 -5.31
N MET A 3 44.54 -10.59 -5.69
CA MET A 3 43.75 -9.44 -6.15
C MET A 3 43.12 -8.68 -4.96
N PRO A 4 42.96 -7.35 -5.03
CA PRO A 4 42.20 -6.60 -4.04
C PRO A 4 40.75 -6.29 -4.50
N PHE A 5 39.79 -6.59 -3.63
CA PHE A 5 38.52 -5.88 -3.52
C PHE A 5 38.74 -4.46 -2.99
N LEU A 6 37.85 -3.50 -3.32
CA LEU A 6 37.73 -2.26 -2.56
C LEU A 6 36.35 -1.56 -2.75
N PRO A 7 35.60 -1.32 -1.65
CA PRO A 7 34.39 -0.49 -1.67
C PRO A 7 34.51 0.78 -0.79
N THR A 8 33.92 1.90 -1.26
CA THR A 8 33.57 3.12 -0.48
C THR A 8 34.74 3.96 0.10
N ARG A 9 34.63 5.25 0.46
CA ARG A 9 33.46 6.09 0.85
C ARG A 9 33.80 7.61 0.81
N LYS A 10 32.78 8.48 0.61
CA LYS A 10 32.62 9.89 1.06
C LYS A 10 33.68 10.96 0.72
N LEU A 11 33.21 12.13 0.24
CA LEU A 11 33.17 13.38 1.02
C LEU A 11 32.28 14.47 0.37
N CYS A 12 31.83 15.42 1.19
CA CYS A 12 31.09 16.66 0.88
C CYS A 12 31.91 17.82 1.54
N PRO A 13 31.60 19.14 1.44
CA PRO A 13 30.43 19.78 0.82
C PRO A 13 30.67 21.14 0.09
N SER A 14 29.55 21.73 -0.37
CA SER A 14 29.20 23.18 -0.26
C SER A 14 29.39 24.18 -1.42
N LYS A 15 28.24 24.77 -1.78
CA LYS A 15 27.91 26.21 -1.97
C LYS A 15 28.38 27.02 -3.20
N PHE A 16 27.33 27.59 -3.83
CA PHE A 16 27.16 28.97 -4.34
C PHE A 16 27.54 29.33 -5.79
N ARG A 17 26.49 29.77 -6.52
CA ARG A 17 26.39 30.94 -7.44
C ARG A 17 27.36 31.00 -8.66
N SER A 18 27.01 31.62 -9.79
CA SER A 18 25.75 32.16 -10.32
C SER A 18 25.95 32.55 -11.80
N ALA A 19 24.85 32.89 -12.49
CA ALA A 19 24.82 33.76 -13.68
C ALA A 19 25.33 33.18 -15.02
N ARG A 20 24.36 32.98 -15.92
CA ARG A 20 24.42 33.29 -17.37
C ARG A 20 24.98 34.73 -17.58
N PRO A 21 25.54 35.13 -18.74
CA PRO A 21 24.93 34.85 -20.06
C PRO A 21 25.85 34.76 -21.30
N ALA A 22 25.21 34.45 -22.44
CA ALA A 22 25.57 34.83 -23.82
C ALA A 22 26.92 34.34 -24.39
N ALA A 23 27.12 34.21 -25.70
CA ALA A 23 26.27 33.95 -26.87
C ALA A 23 27.23 33.74 -28.09
N PHE A 24 26.67 33.61 -29.30
CA PHE A 24 27.34 33.73 -30.61
C PHE A 24 28.15 32.54 -31.18
N PHE A 25 27.64 32.05 -32.33
CA PHE A 25 28.32 31.58 -33.55
C PHE A 25 29.20 30.30 -33.45
N ALA A 26 28.85 29.20 -34.15
CA ALA A 26 28.95 28.96 -35.60
C ALA A 26 30.40 28.68 -36.06
N ALA A 27 30.73 27.68 -36.89
CA ALA A 27 29.94 26.64 -37.58
C ALA A 27 30.89 25.51 -38.11
N ILE A 28 30.40 24.69 -39.07
CA ILE A 28 31.16 23.83 -40.02
C ILE A 28 31.48 22.39 -39.56
N THR A 29 30.43 21.57 -39.58
CA THR A 29 30.22 20.41 -40.47
C THR A 29 31.40 19.77 -41.23
N ALA A 30 31.63 18.46 -40.98
CA ALA A 30 31.93 17.38 -41.96
C ALA A 30 31.99 16.04 -41.16
N LEU A 31 30.98 15.17 -41.12
CA LEU A 31 30.38 14.32 -42.16
C LEU A 31 31.28 13.18 -42.69
N PHE A 32 31.05 11.98 -42.16
CA PHE A 32 31.31 10.68 -42.82
C PHE A 32 30.06 9.80 -42.66
N PHE A 33 29.69 9.06 -43.70
CA PHE A 33 28.48 8.23 -43.80
C PHE A 33 28.81 6.73 -43.88
N VAL A 34 27.72 5.92 -43.88
CA VAL A 34 27.62 4.43 -43.97
C VAL A 34 27.75 3.75 -42.59
N ALA A 35 26.79 2.97 -42.06
CA ALA A 35 25.50 2.46 -42.58
C ALA A 35 24.38 2.43 -41.48
N ALA A 36 23.26 1.74 -41.76
CA ALA A 36 22.16 1.40 -40.83
C ALA A 36 22.02 -0.15 -40.71
N PRO A 37 21.15 -0.72 -39.84
CA PRO A 37 19.67 -0.64 -39.95
C PRO A 37 18.98 -0.17 -38.64
N TYR A 38 17.99 0.73 -38.63
CA TYR A 38 16.59 0.71 -39.13
C TYR A 38 15.56 0.11 -38.14
N ASP A 39 14.85 0.99 -37.41
CA ASP A 39 13.40 1.03 -37.09
C ASP A 39 13.11 1.74 -35.74
N ALA A 40 12.02 2.48 -35.50
CA ALA A 40 11.32 3.52 -36.29
C ALA A 40 10.22 4.15 -35.42
N ARG A 41 10.37 5.43 -35.01
CA ARG A 41 9.24 6.32 -34.65
C ARG A 41 9.63 7.76 -34.98
N ALA A 42 8.91 8.37 -35.93
CA ALA A 42 9.11 9.76 -36.30
C ALA A 42 8.25 10.69 -35.44
N ASP A 43 8.85 11.77 -34.95
CA ASP A 43 8.14 12.83 -34.25
C ASP A 43 7.17 13.56 -35.18
N MET A 44 5.92 13.72 -34.74
CA MET A 44 4.91 14.47 -35.46
C MET A 44 4.96 15.94 -35.05
N SER A 45 5.89 16.69 -35.64
CA SER A 45 5.98 18.15 -35.47
C SER A 45 4.77 18.84 -36.12
N ILE A 46 3.86 19.34 -35.29
CA ILE A 46 2.71 20.14 -35.74
C ILE A 46 3.20 21.56 -36.05
N TYR A 47 3.14 21.95 -37.33
CA TYR A 47 3.16 23.35 -37.75
C TYR A 47 1.71 23.81 -37.98
N GLU A 48 1.10 24.42 -36.97
CA GLU A 48 -0.17 25.15 -37.13
C GLU A 48 0.10 26.57 -37.65
N THR A 49 -0.37 26.87 -38.86
CA THR A 49 -0.56 28.24 -39.33
C THR A 49 -2.04 28.56 -39.31
N TYR A 50 -2.49 29.34 -38.32
CA TYR A 50 -3.84 29.91 -38.32
C TYR A 50 -3.89 31.10 -39.29
N VAL A 51 -4.91 31.13 -40.17
CA VAL A 51 -5.29 32.34 -40.89
C VAL A 51 -6.65 32.79 -40.34
N VAL A 52 -6.64 33.88 -39.58
CA VAL A 52 -7.85 34.58 -39.14
C VAL A 52 -8.27 35.53 -40.26
N ILE A 53 -9.55 35.47 -40.66
CA ILE A 53 -10.14 36.46 -41.57
C ILE A 53 -11.37 37.06 -40.89
N THR A 54 -11.23 38.25 -40.34
CA THR A 54 -12.34 39.14 -39.98
C THR A 54 -12.69 40.00 -41.18
N GLY A 55 -13.97 40.04 -41.57
CA GLY A 55 -14.41 40.68 -42.81
C GLY A 55 -14.49 42.21 -42.77
N GLY A 56 -14.64 42.80 -43.96
CA GLY A 56 -14.89 44.24 -44.18
C GLY A 56 -14.92 44.53 -45.69
N PRO A 57 -15.80 45.42 -46.19
CA PRO A 57 -16.10 45.50 -47.62
C PRO A 57 -15.16 46.43 -48.42
N SER A 58 -15.29 46.30 -49.75
CA SER A 58 -14.83 47.21 -50.82
C SER A 58 -13.40 47.04 -51.38
N SER A 59 -13.32 47.15 -52.70
CA SER A 59 -12.15 47.39 -53.56
C SER A 59 -10.96 46.41 -53.50
N SER A 60 -10.88 45.57 -54.55
CA SER A 60 -9.66 45.22 -55.29
C SER A 60 -8.38 44.90 -54.50
N GLY A 61 -8.21 43.62 -54.15
CA GLY A 61 -6.91 43.02 -53.82
C GLY A 61 -6.79 41.65 -54.51
N GLN A 62 -5.68 41.42 -55.22
CA GLN A 62 -5.35 40.09 -55.76
C GLN A 62 -4.72 39.23 -54.67
N TYR A 63 -5.04 37.94 -54.63
CA TYR A 63 -4.42 36.98 -53.72
C TYR A 63 -3.62 35.95 -54.52
N TYR A 64 -2.36 35.76 -54.14
CA TYR A 64 -1.43 34.80 -54.74
C TYR A 64 -1.27 33.58 -53.82
N TYR A 65 -0.99 32.41 -54.40
CA TYR A 65 -0.66 31.18 -53.69
C TYR A 65 0.77 30.77 -54.04
N GLU A 66 1.63 30.55 -53.04
CA GLU A 66 2.93 29.92 -53.25
C GLU A 66 2.84 28.43 -52.96
N GLY A 67 2.93 27.62 -54.01
CA GLY A 67 3.21 26.20 -53.89
C GLY A 67 4.69 25.99 -53.62
N LYS A 68 5.02 25.19 -52.60
CA LYS A 68 6.41 24.82 -52.31
C LYS A 68 6.79 23.57 -53.11
N ASP A 69 7.27 23.77 -54.33
CA ASP A 69 7.91 22.70 -55.09
C ASP A 69 9.37 22.48 -54.65
N ASN A 70 9.84 21.25 -54.84
CA ASN A 70 11.11 20.78 -54.32
C ASN A 70 12.27 21.17 -55.24
N GLY A 71 12.76 22.41 -55.14
CA GLY A 71 13.99 22.88 -55.77
C GLY A 71 13.86 23.33 -57.23
N GLY A 72 13.50 24.60 -57.44
CA GLY A 72 13.53 25.28 -58.74
C GLY A 72 13.75 26.79 -58.57
N THR A 73 14.42 27.44 -59.52
CA THR A 73 14.83 28.86 -59.41
C THR A 73 13.70 29.84 -59.73
N ASN A 74 13.50 30.85 -58.87
CA ASN A 74 12.55 31.94 -59.07
C ASN A 74 12.81 32.69 -60.39
N THR A 75 11.79 32.77 -61.23
CA THR A 75 11.77 33.68 -62.40
C THR A 75 10.53 34.59 -62.24
N PRO A 76 10.70 35.92 -62.12
CA PRO A 76 9.56 36.82 -61.87
C PRO A 76 8.73 37.02 -63.14
N PHE A 77 7.41 36.87 -63.03
CA PHE A 77 6.48 37.18 -64.13
C PHE A 77 6.34 38.69 -64.30
N ALA A 78 6.79 39.21 -65.44
CA ALA A 78 6.42 40.53 -65.93
C ALA A 78 5.42 40.38 -67.08
N ASN A 79 4.23 40.96 -66.92
CA ASN A 79 3.19 41.18 -67.92
C ASN A 79 2.55 39.94 -68.58
N ILE A 80 1.23 39.80 -68.42
CA ILE A 80 0.21 39.99 -69.49
C ILE A 80 -1.19 39.74 -68.90
N ASN A 81 -2.07 40.74 -69.03
CA ASN A 81 -3.52 40.56 -68.87
C ASN A 81 -4.06 39.84 -70.10
N GLN A 82 -4.42 38.54 -70.03
CA GLN A 82 -5.38 37.93 -70.96
C GLN A 82 -6.21 36.83 -70.28
N SER A 83 -7.49 36.80 -70.63
CA SER A 83 -8.48 35.81 -70.16
C SER A 83 -8.28 34.47 -70.88
N ILE A 84 -8.23 33.36 -70.13
CA ILE A 84 -8.23 32.02 -70.75
C ILE A 84 -9.66 31.64 -71.15
N ASN A 85 -9.87 31.47 -72.45
CA ASN A 85 -11.16 31.07 -73.03
C ASN A 85 -11.29 29.54 -73.06
N LEU A 86 -12.29 29.00 -72.34
CA LEU A 86 -12.47 27.56 -72.10
C LEU A 86 -13.21 26.84 -73.25
N LEU A 87 -12.65 26.84 -74.47
CA LEU A 87 -13.30 26.20 -75.64
C LEU A 87 -12.38 25.38 -76.57
N ALA A 88 -11.14 25.04 -76.19
CA ALA A 88 -10.21 24.30 -77.07
C ALA A 88 -9.36 23.18 -76.42
N SER A 89 -9.47 22.88 -75.12
CA SER A 89 -8.76 21.76 -74.48
C SER A 89 -9.55 21.22 -73.28
N PRO A 90 -9.89 19.91 -73.23
CA PRO A 90 -10.91 19.39 -72.30
C PRO A 90 -10.39 18.89 -70.94
N THR A 91 -9.12 19.09 -70.58
CA THR A 91 -8.57 18.61 -69.29
C THR A 91 -7.58 19.60 -68.66
N LEU A 92 -7.98 20.22 -67.56
CA LEU A 92 -7.09 20.73 -66.52
C LEU A 92 -7.07 19.71 -65.38
N THR A 93 -5.98 18.96 -65.24
CA THR A 93 -5.84 17.96 -64.16
C THR A 93 -5.45 18.65 -62.85
N LEU A 94 -6.44 18.95 -62.01
CA LEU A 94 -6.22 19.42 -60.64
C LEU A 94 -5.92 18.24 -59.71
N ASN A 95 -4.64 17.91 -59.52
CA ASN A 95 -4.23 16.94 -58.51
C ASN A 95 -4.27 17.58 -57.11
N GLY A 96 -5.32 17.27 -56.35
CA GLY A 96 -5.43 17.61 -54.93
C GLY A 96 -6.41 18.73 -54.60
N GLY A 97 -7.72 18.48 -54.77
CA GLY A 97 -8.78 19.38 -54.29
C GLY A 97 -9.30 18.99 -52.91
N GLN A 98 -9.42 19.94 -51.98
CA GLN A 98 -10.32 19.80 -50.83
C GLN A 98 -11.77 19.93 -51.32
N VAL A 99 -12.61 18.94 -51.03
CA VAL A 99 -14.06 19.07 -51.27
C VAL A 99 -14.67 19.95 -50.18
N LYS A 100 -14.82 21.25 -50.46
CA LYS A 100 -15.74 22.12 -49.72
C LYS A 100 -17.13 22.01 -50.36
N THR A 101 -18.06 21.34 -49.69
CA THR A 101 -19.49 21.42 -50.06
C THR A 101 -20.08 22.72 -49.53
N SER A 102 -19.93 23.82 -50.28
CA SER A 102 -20.76 25.01 -50.08
C SER A 102 -22.10 24.81 -50.79
N ALA A 103 -23.09 24.27 -50.09
CA ALA A 103 -24.47 24.31 -50.56
C ALA A 103 -24.99 25.74 -50.44
N SER A 104 -24.96 26.49 -51.53
CA SER A 104 -25.68 27.75 -51.66
C SER A 104 -27.13 27.50 -52.08
N SER A 105 -28.03 28.39 -51.64
CA SER A 105 -29.50 28.38 -51.81
C SER A 105 -30.28 27.34 -50.98
N GLY A 106 -31.02 27.85 -49.98
CA GLY A 106 -31.91 27.05 -49.13
C GLY A 106 -31.85 27.42 -47.64
N ASP A 107 -32.01 28.69 -47.28
CA ASP A 107 -31.98 29.13 -45.88
C ASP A 107 -33.11 28.49 -45.05
N TYR A 108 -32.73 27.70 -44.04
CA TYR A 108 -33.55 27.49 -42.86
C TYR A 108 -32.70 27.72 -41.61
N GLN A 109 -32.70 28.97 -41.13
CA GLN A 109 -31.95 29.32 -39.92
C GLN A 109 -32.65 28.76 -38.68
N ASN A 110 -32.06 27.75 -38.06
CA ASN A 110 -32.15 27.59 -36.62
C ASN A 110 -30.84 28.10 -36.00
N SER A 111 -30.95 29.04 -35.07
CA SER A 111 -29.82 29.74 -34.49
C SER A 111 -29.06 28.84 -33.50
N ASN A 112 -28.07 28.08 -34.01
CA ASN A 112 -26.70 27.92 -33.47
C ASN A 112 -26.01 26.66 -34.05
N ASN A 113 -24.69 26.79 -34.28
CA ASN A 113 -23.72 25.76 -34.72
C ASN A 113 -23.79 25.35 -36.21
N TYR A 114 -22.87 25.91 -37.01
CA TYR A 114 -22.51 25.41 -38.33
C TYR A 114 -21.50 24.26 -38.20
N GLU A 115 -21.91 23.04 -38.49
CA GLU A 115 -20.98 21.89 -38.58
C GLU A 115 -20.51 21.71 -40.03
N ALA A 116 -19.27 22.09 -40.34
CA ALA A 116 -18.62 21.65 -41.56
C ALA A 116 -18.00 20.27 -41.33
N MET A 117 -18.55 19.26 -41.99
CA MET A 117 -17.95 17.92 -42.06
C MET A 117 -16.82 17.93 -43.09
N LEU A 118 -15.57 17.88 -42.64
CA LEU A 118 -14.41 17.70 -43.50
C LEU A 118 -14.00 16.22 -43.45
N TRP A 119 -13.76 15.62 -44.61
CA TRP A 119 -13.45 14.19 -44.71
C TRP A 119 -12.25 14.01 -45.64
N ARG A 120 -11.33 13.10 -45.28
CA ARG A 120 -10.11 12.80 -46.04
C ARG A 120 -9.92 11.30 -46.18
N PHE A 121 -9.57 10.86 -47.39
CA PHE A 121 -9.18 9.48 -47.67
C PHE A 121 -7.71 9.38 -48.04
N TYR A 122 -7.03 8.39 -47.49
CA TYR A 122 -5.62 8.10 -47.79
C TYR A 122 -5.38 6.59 -47.89
N SER A 123 -4.48 6.17 -48.78
CA SER A 123 -3.90 4.83 -48.72
C SER A 123 -2.87 4.73 -47.58
N ALA A 124 -2.65 3.53 -47.04
CA ALA A 124 -1.67 3.30 -45.99
C ALA A 124 -0.21 3.63 -46.38
N SER A 125 0.09 3.79 -47.68
CA SER A 125 1.39 4.20 -48.21
C SER A 125 1.54 5.72 -48.44
N GLY A 126 0.56 6.53 -48.00
CA GLY A 126 0.60 7.99 -48.15
C GLY A 126 0.28 8.52 -49.55
N SER A 127 -0.03 7.63 -50.50
CA SER A 127 -0.42 7.99 -51.87
C SER A 127 -1.92 8.34 -51.92
N ALA A 128 -2.29 9.44 -52.57
CA ALA A 128 -3.70 9.77 -52.78
C ALA A 128 -4.30 8.82 -53.85
N PRO A 129 -5.44 8.16 -53.59
CA PRO A 129 -6.13 7.40 -54.63
C PRO A 129 -6.75 8.35 -55.68
N SER A 130 -6.95 7.84 -56.90
CA SER A 130 -7.64 8.56 -57.97
C SER A 130 -9.15 8.58 -57.74
N TYR A 131 -9.72 9.77 -57.65
CA TYR A 131 -11.17 9.98 -57.45
C TYR A 131 -11.90 10.18 -58.78
N THR A 132 -13.18 9.83 -58.83
CA THR A 132 -14.10 10.25 -59.90
C THR A 132 -15.09 11.29 -59.38
N SER A 133 -15.43 12.26 -60.22
CA SER A 133 -16.32 13.38 -59.89
C SER A 133 -17.79 12.94 -59.84
N ASN A 134 -18.21 12.38 -58.70
CA ASN A 134 -19.63 12.09 -58.42
C ASN A 134 -20.14 13.02 -57.31
N ASN A 135 -21.19 13.79 -57.61
CA ASN A 135 -21.82 14.68 -56.64
C ASN A 135 -22.56 13.87 -55.56
N LEU A 136 -22.25 14.10 -54.27
CA LEU A 136 -23.16 13.68 -53.20
C LEU A 136 -24.46 14.45 -53.32
N THR A 137 -25.56 13.71 -53.49
CA THR A 137 -26.92 14.27 -53.48
C THR A 137 -27.59 13.83 -52.20
N PHE A 138 -27.87 14.75 -51.28
CA PHE A 138 -28.62 14.46 -50.07
C PHE A 138 -30.12 14.47 -50.40
N ALA A 139 -30.81 13.34 -50.16
CA ALA A 139 -32.24 13.24 -50.39
C ALA A 139 -33.02 14.00 -49.30
N ALA A 140 -33.67 15.09 -49.68
CA ALA A 140 -34.49 15.89 -48.76
C ALA A 140 -35.89 15.30 -48.62
N SER A 141 -36.11 14.43 -47.63
CA SER A 141 -37.46 14.09 -47.15
C SER A 141 -37.46 13.63 -45.69
N GLN A 142 -38.04 14.46 -44.82
CA GLN A 142 -38.46 14.10 -43.46
C GLN A 142 -39.93 14.54 -43.32
N PRO A 143 -40.87 13.65 -42.92
CA PRO A 143 -42.14 14.07 -42.35
C PRO A 143 -41.93 14.54 -40.90
N ALA A 144 -42.65 15.58 -40.50
CA ALA A 144 -42.33 16.35 -39.31
C ALA A 144 -42.56 15.62 -37.97
N TYR A 145 -41.48 15.27 -37.28
CA TYR A 145 -41.44 15.10 -35.82
C TYR A 145 -40.12 15.64 -35.26
N PRO A 146 -40.13 16.49 -34.20
CA PRO A 146 -38.91 16.84 -33.49
C PRO A 146 -38.43 15.66 -32.62
N ASN A 147 -37.11 15.50 -32.48
CA ASN A 147 -36.38 14.62 -31.53
C ASN A 147 -35.66 13.35 -32.07
N TYR A 148 -35.30 13.25 -33.35
CA TYR A 148 -34.37 12.19 -33.82
C TYR A 148 -33.22 12.70 -34.71
N LEU A 149 -32.04 12.12 -34.49
CA LEU A 149 -30.85 12.26 -35.32
C LEU A 149 -30.96 11.39 -36.59
N TRP A 150 -30.60 11.97 -37.73
CA TRP A 150 -30.22 11.33 -39.01
C TRP A 150 -30.37 9.79 -39.10
N GLU A 151 -31.56 9.32 -39.49
CA GLU A 151 -31.68 7.98 -40.10
C GLU A 151 -31.20 8.04 -41.55
N SER A 152 -29.99 7.53 -41.78
CA SER A 152 -29.44 7.30 -43.12
C SER A 152 -29.97 5.97 -43.68
N THR A 153 -31.22 5.95 -44.13
CA THR A 153 -31.76 4.80 -44.87
C THR A 153 -31.23 4.80 -46.30
N GLY A 154 -30.06 4.18 -46.51
CA GLY A 154 -29.53 3.87 -47.85
C GLY A 154 -28.39 4.76 -48.34
N PHE A 155 -27.23 4.72 -47.68
CA PHE A 155 -25.99 5.27 -48.25
C PHE A 155 -25.28 4.22 -49.12
N ASN A 156 -25.40 4.33 -50.44
CA ASN A 156 -24.59 3.58 -51.42
C ASN A 156 -23.73 4.57 -52.23
N ALA A 157 -22.63 5.03 -51.63
CA ALA A 157 -21.61 5.83 -52.31
C ALA A 157 -20.42 4.92 -52.68
N ASN A 158 -20.34 4.50 -53.95
CA ASN A 158 -19.24 3.65 -54.42
C ASN A 158 -18.01 4.52 -54.73
N LEU A 159 -17.16 4.73 -53.71
CA LEU A 159 -16.03 5.67 -53.74
C LEU A 159 -14.76 5.13 -54.45
N LEU A 160 -14.75 3.86 -54.86
CA LEU A 160 -13.63 3.22 -55.56
C LEU A 160 -14.16 2.32 -56.70
N THR A 161 -13.50 2.36 -57.86
CA THR A 161 -13.83 1.48 -58.99
C THR A 161 -12.60 0.66 -59.41
N GLY A 162 -12.73 -0.67 -59.42
CA GLY A 162 -11.66 -1.61 -59.78
C GLY A 162 -11.23 -2.50 -58.61
N VAL A 163 -10.42 -3.52 -58.90
CA VAL A 163 -9.81 -4.37 -57.87
C VAL A 163 -8.64 -3.61 -57.24
N VAL A 164 -8.87 -3.00 -56.07
CA VAL A 164 -7.83 -2.28 -55.32
C VAL A 164 -7.60 -2.98 -53.98
N SER A 165 -6.52 -3.75 -53.90
CA SER A 165 -6.07 -4.39 -52.66
C SER A 165 -5.22 -3.42 -51.84
N GLY A 166 -5.72 -2.98 -50.69
CA GLY A 166 -4.97 -2.05 -49.84
C GLY A 166 -5.71 -1.69 -48.55
N SER A 167 -4.97 -1.19 -47.56
CA SER A 167 -5.55 -0.60 -46.36
C SER A 167 -5.78 0.90 -46.58
N TYR A 168 -6.98 1.38 -46.27
CA TYR A 168 -7.40 2.77 -46.45
C TYR A 168 -7.81 3.39 -45.12
N LYS A 169 -7.54 4.68 -44.93
CA LYS A 169 -8.05 5.46 -43.81
C LYS A 169 -9.04 6.50 -44.31
N MET A 170 -10.16 6.64 -43.59
CA MET A 170 -11.06 7.77 -43.69
C MET A 170 -11.00 8.54 -42.37
N ASP A 171 -10.61 9.82 -42.44
CA ASP A 171 -10.63 10.73 -41.29
C ASP A 171 -11.80 11.71 -41.50
N VAL A 172 -12.73 11.79 -40.54
CA VAL A 172 -13.90 12.70 -40.59
C VAL A 172 -13.82 13.68 -39.42
N TYR A 173 -13.56 14.95 -39.74
CA TYR A 173 -13.45 16.07 -38.81
C TYR A 173 -14.75 16.88 -38.76
N PHE A 174 -15.16 17.29 -37.57
CA PHE A 174 -16.22 18.30 -37.38
C PHE A 174 -15.57 19.63 -37.00
N SER A 175 -15.85 20.70 -37.76
CA SER A 175 -15.26 22.01 -37.51
C SER A 175 -15.72 22.60 -36.17
N GLY A 176 -14.77 22.85 -35.26
CA GLY A 176 -14.98 23.72 -34.09
C GLY A 176 -14.51 23.16 -32.74
N ASN A 177 -14.37 21.84 -32.57
CA ASN A 177 -14.10 21.23 -31.26
C ASN A 177 -13.12 20.02 -31.27
N GLY A 178 -12.21 19.97 -32.24
CA GLY A 178 -11.06 19.03 -32.23
C GLY A 178 -11.41 17.54 -32.18
N SER A 179 -12.64 17.17 -32.56
CA SER A 179 -13.15 15.79 -32.48
C SER A 179 -13.33 15.22 -33.88
N TYR A 180 -12.92 13.96 -34.08
CA TYR A 180 -12.88 13.31 -35.39
C TYR A 180 -13.04 11.78 -35.31
N PHE A 181 -13.58 11.18 -36.36
CA PHE A 181 -13.48 9.74 -36.60
C PHE A 181 -12.20 9.46 -37.40
N SER A 182 -11.55 8.32 -37.17
CA SER A 182 -10.51 7.80 -38.07
C SER A 182 -10.59 6.27 -38.18
N GLY A 183 -10.56 5.75 -39.39
CA GLY A 183 -10.54 4.31 -39.66
C GLY A 183 -11.44 3.90 -40.83
N GLY A 184 -11.11 2.77 -41.45
CA GLY A 184 -11.92 2.21 -42.52
C GLY A 184 -11.40 0.87 -43.04
N GLN A 185 -12.35 0.02 -43.43
CA GLN A 185 -12.31 -0.75 -44.68
C GLN A 185 -13.76 -0.97 -45.12
N GLN A 186 -14.06 -0.78 -46.40
CA GLN A 186 -15.26 -1.30 -47.06
C GLN A 186 -14.80 -2.10 -48.26
N TYR A 187 -15.47 -3.22 -48.54
CA TYR A 187 -15.41 -3.90 -49.83
C TYR A 187 -16.83 -4.24 -50.28
N TYR A 188 -17.19 -3.80 -51.49
CA TYR A 188 -18.32 -4.33 -52.24
C TYR A 188 -17.82 -5.44 -53.17
N THR A 189 -18.65 -6.46 -53.41
CA THR A 189 -18.80 -7.04 -54.75
C THR A 189 -20.24 -7.44 -55.04
N SER A 190 -20.53 -7.54 -56.33
CA SER A 190 -21.84 -7.77 -56.92
C SER A 190 -22.43 -9.16 -56.68
N SER A 191 -23.75 -9.20 -56.47
CA SER A 191 -24.67 -10.26 -56.94
C SER A 191 -24.17 -11.71 -56.97
N ALA A 192 -24.04 -12.36 -55.80
CA ALA A 192 -24.47 -13.76 -55.58
C ALA A 192 -24.21 -14.22 -54.13
N ASN A 193 -25.27 -14.27 -53.32
CA ASN A 193 -25.50 -15.21 -52.22
C ASN A 193 -24.28 -15.83 -51.48
N THR A 194 -23.59 -15.06 -50.62
CA THR A 194 -23.05 -15.57 -49.33
C THR A 194 -23.09 -14.46 -48.27
N THR A 195 -23.73 -14.72 -47.13
CA THR A 195 -23.85 -13.73 -46.04
C THR A 195 -22.58 -13.73 -45.17
N ALA A 196 -21.59 -12.93 -45.55
CA ALA A 196 -20.38 -12.69 -44.75
C ALA A 196 -20.37 -11.27 -44.19
N VAL A 197 -20.88 -11.08 -42.96
CA VAL A 197 -20.79 -9.80 -42.24
C VAL A 197 -19.36 -9.61 -41.73
N GLN A 198 -18.59 -8.73 -42.38
CA GLN A 198 -17.29 -8.30 -41.87
C GLN A 198 -17.41 -6.90 -41.23
N THR A 199 -17.14 -6.83 -39.93
CA THR A 199 -17.23 -5.61 -39.13
C THR A 199 -15.99 -4.73 -39.34
N ALA A 200 -16.17 -3.52 -39.86
CA ALA A 200 -15.09 -2.56 -40.02
C ALA A 200 -14.73 -1.89 -38.69
N ASN A 201 -13.42 -1.74 -38.42
CA ASN A 201 -12.92 -1.07 -37.22
C ASN A 201 -12.86 0.46 -37.43
N PHE A 202 -13.60 1.21 -36.64
CA PHE A 202 -13.61 2.67 -36.59
C PHE A 202 -13.11 3.16 -35.22
N SER A 203 -12.15 4.07 -35.23
CA SER A 203 -11.67 4.74 -34.04
C SER A 203 -12.29 6.14 -33.92
N PHE A 204 -12.69 6.52 -32.71
CA PHE A 204 -13.36 7.79 -32.41
C PHE A 204 -12.50 8.62 -31.48
N TYR A 205 -12.27 9.89 -31.81
CA TYR A 205 -11.45 10.81 -31.04
C TYR A 205 -12.30 12.00 -30.60
N TYR A 206 -12.46 12.18 -29.29
CA TYR A 206 -13.06 13.37 -28.68
C TYR A 206 -11.98 14.21 -28.02
N GLY A 207 -11.74 15.42 -28.53
CA GLY A 207 -10.67 16.31 -28.06
C GLY A 207 -11.13 17.59 -27.37
N ALA A 208 -12.44 17.79 -27.19
CA ALA A 208 -12.96 19.07 -26.72
C ALA A 208 -12.63 19.37 -25.25
N THR A 209 -12.45 20.65 -24.95
CA THR A 209 -12.30 21.20 -23.60
C THR A 209 -13.65 21.39 -22.89
N GLY A 210 -14.74 21.48 -23.64
CA GLY A 210 -16.11 21.56 -23.13
C GLY A 210 -16.74 20.21 -22.79
N ALA A 211 -17.87 20.25 -22.09
CA ALA A 211 -18.70 19.07 -21.86
C ALA A 211 -19.45 18.66 -23.14
N GLY A 212 -19.56 17.36 -23.38
CA GLY A 212 -20.33 16.77 -24.48
C GLY A 212 -21.07 15.52 -24.00
N THR A 213 -22.16 15.16 -24.68
CA THR A 213 -23.03 14.02 -24.32
C THR A 213 -23.44 13.25 -25.56
N GLN A 214 -23.43 11.92 -25.49
CA GLN A 214 -23.71 11.00 -26.59
C GLN A 214 -25.07 10.31 -26.40
N SER A 215 -26.15 11.01 -26.74
CA SER A 215 -27.54 10.56 -26.52
C SER A 215 -28.12 9.58 -27.54
N SER A 216 -27.25 8.90 -28.30
CA SER A 216 -27.58 7.78 -29.20
C SER A 216 -26.67 6.58 -28.93
N ALA A 217 -27.20 5.36 -29.12
CA ALA A 217 -26.47 4.13 -28.89
C ALA A 217 -25.30 4.00 -29.88
N PHE A 218 -24.09 3.84 -29.34
CA PHE A 218 -22.84 3.71 -30.08
C PHE A 218 -22.49 2.24 -30.30
N SER A 219 -22.23 1.84 -31.56
CA SER A 219 -21.99 0.45 -31.96
C SER A 219 -20.84 0.34 -32.97
N GLY A 220 -20.19 -0.82 -33.03
CA GLY A 220 -19.04 -1.08 -33.91
C GLY A 220 -17.84 -1.69 -33.18
N SER A 221 -16.68 -1.68 -33.82
CA SER A 221 -15.40 -2.14 -33.26
C SER A 221 -14.30 -1.10 -33.55
N GLY A 222 -13.18 -1.09 -32.82
CA GLY A 222 -12.09 -0.11 -33.03
C GLY A 222 -11.48 0.44 -31.73
N THR A 223 -11.19 1.75 -31.65
CA THR A 223 -10.74 2.40 -30.41
C THR A 223 -11.40 3.76 -30.17
N PHE A 224 -12.06 3.92 -29.03
CA PHE A 224 -12.45 5.23 -28.49
C PHE A 224 -11.24 5.92 -27.85
N VAL A 225 -11.04 7.21 -28.07
CA VAL A 225 -9.93 8.01 -27.51
C VAL A 225 -10.47 9.37 -27.04
N LYS A 226 -10.19 9.71 -25.78
CA LYS A 226 -10.63 10.94 -25.13
C LYS A 226 -9.43 11.78 -24.73
N THR A 227 -9.21 12.89 -25.44
CA THR A 227 -8.22 13.92 -25.16
C THR A 227 -8.92 15.24 -24.76
N GLY A 228 -8.17 16.29 -24.46
CA GLY A 228 -8.71 17.58 -23.97
C GLY A 228 -9.27 17.51 -22.54
N THR A 229 -9.46 18.66 -21.90
CA THR A 229 -9.84 18.74 -20.48
C THR A 229 -11.33 18.48 -20.19
N GLY A 230 -12.18 18.44 -21.22
CA GLY A 230 -13.63 18.34 -21.07
C GLY A 230 -14.13 16.99 -20.55
N THR A 231 -15.42 16.93 -20.21
CA THR A 231 -16.13 15.70 -19.86
C THR A 231 -16.95 15.20 -21.04
N TYR A 232 -16.81 13.93 -21.43
CA TYR A 232 -17.66 13.30 -22.44
C TYR A 232 -18.57 12.27 -21.79
N THR A 233 -19.89 12.46 -21.88
CA THR A 233 -20.89 11.64 -21.21
C THR A 233 -21.52 10.64 -22.16
N LEU A 234 -21.43 9.35 -21.84
CA LEU A 234 -22.15 8.25 -22.48
C LEU A 234 -23.39 7.96 -21.62
N ASP A 235 -24.57 8.36 -22.10
CA ASP A 235 -25.84 8.33 -21.35
C ASP A 235 -26.83 7.24 -21.79
N ARG A 236 -26.46 6.44 -22.79
CA ARG A 236 -27.21 5.26 -23.24
C ARG A 236 -26.30 4.05 -23.34
N ALA A 237 -26.91 2.87 -23.34
CA ALA A 237 -26.21 1.61 -23.53
C ALA A 237 -25.59 1.55 -24.93
N ASN A 238 -24.37 1.05 -25.02
CA ASN A 238 -23.54 1.01 -26.22
C ASN A 238 -23.09 -0.44 -26.47
N THR A 239 -22.95 -0.83 -27.74
CA THR A 239 -22.49 -2.18 -28.13
C THR A 239 -21.09 -2.17 -28.74
N PHE A 240 -20.40 -1.02 -28.72
CA PHE A 240 -19.05 -0.88 -29.26
C PHE A 240 -18.07 -1.85 -28.58
N THR A 241 -17.41 -2.71 -29.35
CA THR A 241 -16.54 -3.78 -28.82
C THR A 241 -15.07 -3.38 -28.67
N GLY A 242 -14.72 -2.18 -29.14
CA GLY A 242 -13.36 -1.65 -29.10
C GLY A 242 -12.86 -1.20 -27.73
N GLY A 243 -11.55 -0.97 -27.62
CA GLY A 243 -10.94 -0.37 -26.43
C GLY A 243 -11.26 1.12 -26.27
N ALA A 244 -11.09 1.67 -25.07
CA ALA A 244 -11.26 3.08 -24.77
C ALA A 244 -9.99 3.65 -24.11
N TYR A 245 -9.48 4.77 -24.60
CA TYR A 245 -8.25 5.42 -24.13
C TYR A 245 -8.61 6.81 -23.58
N ILE A 246 -8.62 6.99 -22.26
CA ILE A 246 -8.85 8.27 -21.58
C ILE A 246 -7.51 8.94 -21.33
N ASP A 247 -7.07 9.70 -22.32
CA ASP A 247 -5.78 10.38 -22.36
C ASP A 247 -5.78 11.71 -21.59
N ALA A 248 -6.92 12.41 -21.53
CA ALA A 248 -7.12 13.61 -20.70
C ALA A 248 -8.61 13.93 -20.47
N GLY A 249 -8.91 14.68 -19.41
CA GLY A 249 -10.27 15.07 -19.03
C GLY A 249 -11.08 13.88 -18.49
N ALA A 250 -12.39 13.90 -18.67
CA ALA A 250 -13.27 12.87 -18.12
C ALA A 250 -14.09 12.12 -19.17
N VAL A 251 -14.34 10.84 -18.94
CA VAL A 251 -15.47 10.10 -19.53
C VAL A 251 -16.46 9.79 -18.43
N ALA A 252 -17.73 10.18 -18.61
CA ALA A 252 -18.80 9.89 -17.68
C ALA A 252 -19.74 8.83 -18.24
N LEU A 253 -20.02 7.78 -17.46
CA LEU A 253 -20.90 6.68 -17.84
C LEU A 253 -22.17 6.79 -16.99
N THR A 254 -23.31 7.17 -17.60
CA THR A 254 -24.57 7.41 -16.87
C THR A 254 -25.64 6.34 -17.10
N ALA A 255 -25.42 5.40 -18.03
CA ALA A 255 -26.26 4.22 -18.23
C ALA A 255 -25.52 2.90 -18.00
N ALA A 256 -26.27 1.86 -17.64
CA ALA A 256 -25.78 0.48 -17.65
C ALA A 256 -25.37 0.07 -19.07
N ASN A 257 -24.24 -0.63 -19.18
CA ASN A 257 -23.64 -1.00 -20.46
C ASN A 257 -23.30 0.21 -21.37
N ALA A 258 -23.06 1.39 -20.82
CA ALA A 258 -22.54 2.54 -21.58
C ALA A 258 -21.05 2.38 -21.94
N ALA A 259 -20.30 1.55 -21.21
CA ALA A 259 -18.92 1.21 -21.54
C ALA A 259 -18.85 0.32 -22.79
N THR A 260 -17.73 0.43 -23.51
CA THR A 260 -17.39 -0.47 -24.61
C THR A 260 -17.15 -1.89 -24.08
N ASN A 261 -17.12 -2.95 -24.91
CA ASN A 261 -16.73 -4.31 -24.45
C ASN A 261 -15.20 -4.54 -24.40
N GLY A 262 -14.37 -3.49 -24.51
CA GLY A 262 -12.91 -3.58 -24.61
C GLY A 262 -12.14 -3.17 -23.33
N LEU A 263 -10.81 -3.06 -23.45
CA LEU A 263 -9.95 -2.50 -22.40
C LEU A 263 -10.21 -0.99 -22.23
N ILE A 264 -10.31 -0.50 -20.99
CA ILE A 264 -10.34 0.94 -20.69
C ILE A 264 -8.96 1.37 -20.16
N ALA A 265 -8.19 2.11 -20.96
CA ALA A 265 -6.86 2.61 -20.59
C ALA A 265 -6.91 4.09 -20.16
N ILE A 266 -6.50 4.43 -18.93
CA ILE A 266 -6.57 5.79 -18.36
C ILE A 266 -5.17 6.40 -18.25
N GLY A 267 -5.01 7.72 -18.40
CA GLY A 267 -3.70 8.40 -18.50
C GLY A 267 -3.15 8.34 -19.94
N GLN A 268 -1.91 8.77 -20.19
CA GLN A 268 -1.27 8.66 -21.52
C GLN A 268 -0.08 7.69 -21.51
N GLU A 269 0.69 7.62 -22.60
CA GLU A 269 2.03 7.00 -22.66
C GLU A 269 3.15 8.04 -22.93
N ALA A 270 2.80 9.31 -23.21
CA ALA A 270 3.73 10.41 -23.40
C ALA A 270 3.77 11.36 -22.19
N SER A 271 4.96 11.89 -21.89
CA SER A 271 5.16 12.89 -20.83
C SER A 271 4.50 14.23 -21.20
N GLY A 272 3.43 14.59 -20.48
CA GLY A 272 2.67 15.84 -20.69
C GLY A 272 1.15 15.71 -20.60
N GLY A 273 0.62 14.51 -20.32
CA GLY A 273 -0.83 14.30 -20.15
C GLY A 273 -1.43 15.12 -19.00
N GLY A 274 -2.62 15.68 -19.23
CA GLY A 274 -3.44 16.27 -18.19
C GLY A 274 -4.20 15.21 -17.39
N ASP A 275 -4.85 15.62 -16.30
CA ASP A 275 -5.61 14.72 -15.43
C ASP A 275 -6.66 13.93 -16.21
N ALA A 276 -6.74 12.62 -15.95
CA ALA A 276 -7.58 11.68 -16.67
C ALA A 276 -8.53 10.95 -15.72
N LYS A 277 -9.82 10.94 -16.06
CA LYS A 277 -10.90 10.59 -15.13
C LYS A 277 -11.92 9.64 -15.77
N LEU A 278 -12.28 8.59 -15.06
CA LEU A 278 -13.45 7.76 -15.36
C LEU A 278 -14.51 8.06 -14.31
N VAL A 279 -15.65 8.61 -14.73
CA VAL A 279 -16.78 8.92 -13.85
C VAL A 279 -17.88 7.89 -14.07
N LEU A 280 -18.28 7.22 -13.00
CA LEU A 280 -19.43 6.34 -12.99
C LEU A 280 -20.59 7.16 -12.37
N ASN A 281 -21.65 7.41 -13.13
CA ASN A 281 -22.77 8.28 -12.74
C ASN A 281 -24.12 7.71 -13.18
N ALA A 282 -24.33 6.42 -12.92
CA ALA A 282 -25.63 5.78 -13.12
C ALA A 282 -26.51 5.93 -11.88
N ALA A 283 -27.74 6.42 -12.07
CA ALA A 283 -28.68 6.69 -10.99
C ALA A 283 -29.12 5.46 -10.18
N ASN A 284 -29.08 4.26 -10.79
CA ASN A 284 -29.50 2.99 -10.18
C ASN A 284 -28.32 2.04 -9.87
N GLY A 285 -27.08 2.49 -10.05
CA GLY A 285 -25.90 1.66 -9.93
C GLY A 285 -25.60 0.85 -11.19
N THR A 286 -24.31 0.58 -11.43
CA THR A 286 -23.84 -0.11 -12.63
C THR A 286 -22.69 -1.07 -12.37
N THR A 287 -22.71 -2.18 -13.10
CA THR A 287 -21.61 -3.16 -13.15
C THR A 287 -20.86 -3.03 -14.47
N PHE A 288 -19.56 -2.78 -14.40
CA PHE A 288 -18.66 -2.68 -15.55
C PHE A 288 -17.77 -3.91 -15.61
N THR A 289 -17.85 -4.67 -16.69
CA THR A 289 -17.09 -5.92 -16.89
C THR A 289 -15.69 -5.70 -17.43
N ASN A 290 -15.36 -4.46 -17.82
CA ASN A 290 -14.11 -4.10 -18.46
C ASN A 290 -12.89 -4.25 -17.55
N ASN A 291 -11.81 -4.77 -18.13
CA ASN A 291 -10.49 -4.57 -17.58
C ASN A 291 -10.09 -3.09 -17.72
N ILE A 292 -9.38 -2.56 -16.73
CA ILE A 292 -8.88 -1.18 -16.71
C ILE A 292 -7.36 -1.20 -16.67
N LEU A 293 -6.72 -0.55 -17.65
CA LEU A 293 -5.28 -0.30 -17.65
C LEU A 293 -4.99 1.12 -17.19
N VAL A 294 -4.44 1.23 -16.00
CA VAL A 294 -3.94 2.46 -15.41
C VAL A 294 -2.44 2.56 -15.78
N ARG A 295 -2.19 3.00 -17.05
CA ARG A 295 -0.91 3.36 -17.73
C ARG A 295 0.13 4.18 -16.93
N ASN A 296 1.35 4.37 -17.46
CA ASN A 296 2.48 4.96 -16.74
C ASN A 296 2.96 6.34 -17.26
N THR A 297 2.15 7.39 -17.05
CA THR A 297 2.57 8.80 -17.24
C THR A 297 2.08 9.69 -16.11
N GLY A 298 2.78 10.82 -15.90
CA GLY A 298 2.36 11.86 -14.97
C GLY A 298 0.95 12.42 -15.27
N GLY A 299 0.31 12.93 -14.21
CA GLY A 299 -1.09 13.38 -14.17
C GLY A 299 -1.85 12.70 -13.03
N ASN A 300 -2.79 13.40 -12.39
CA ASN A 300 -3.69 12.80 -11.40
C ASN A 300 -4.79 12.01 -12.10
N ARG A 301 -5.16 10.86 -11.51
CA ARG A 301 -5.97 9.86 -12.18
C ARG A 301 -7.02 9.33 -11.24
N THR A 302 -8.27 9.60 -11.59
CA THR A 302 -9.37 9.48 -10.66
C THR A 302 -10.46 8.60 -11.26
N ILE A 303 -10.76 7.50 -10.59
CA ILE A 303 -12.03 6.80 -10.74
C ILE A 303 -12.99 7.50 -9.78
N GLU A 304 -13.97 8.21 -10.32
CA GLU A 304 -14.97 8.91 -9.51
C GLU A 304 -16.32 8.20 -9.60
N PHE A 305 -16.98 8.02 -8.47
CA PHE A 305 -18.38 7.65 -8.44
C PHE A 305 -19.24 8.83 -7.95
N ASN A 306 -20.12 9.30 -8.83
CA ASN A 306 -21.11 10.34 -8.56
C ASN A 306 -22.48 9.79 -8.92
N GLY A 307 -23.27 9.28 -7.98
CA GLY A 307 -24.70 9.04 -8.20
C GLY A 307 -25.53 9.79 -7.18
N ALA A 308 -26.85 9.64 -7.26
CA ALA A 308 -27.71 9.93 -6.11
C ALA A 308 -27.19 9.17 -4.88
N GLY A 309 -27.28 9.78 -3.69
CA GLY A 309 -26.69 9.22 -2.48
C GLY A 309 -27.18 7.80 -2.18
N GLY A 310 -26.26 6.90 -1.80
CA GLY A 310 -26.55 5.51 -1.45
C GLY A 310 -26.40 4.48 -2.59
N VAL A 311 -26.11 4.91 -3.82
CA VAL A 311 -25.98 4.00 -4.96
C VAL A 311 -24.67 3.20 -4.94
N THR A 312 -24.72 1.93 -5.38
CA THR A 312 -23.56 1.02 -5.47
C THR A 312 -23.16 0.74 -6.91
N ASN A 313 -21.86 0.80 -7.22
CA ASN A 313 -21.30 0.47 -8.54
C ASN A 313 -20.23 -0.60 -8.41
N THR A 314 -20.01 -1.37 -9.47
CA THR A 314 -19.09 -2.51 -9.46
C THR A 314 -18.18 -2.47 -10.67
N ILE A 315 -16.87 -2.58 -10.46
CA ILE A 315 -15.89 -2.90 -11.50
C ILE A 315 -15.57 -4.40 -11.34
N GLN A 316 -16.04 -5.19 -12.29
CA GLN A 316 -15.92 -6.65 -12.31
C GLN A 316 -14.65 -7.13 -13.03
N GLY A 317 -14.13 -6.35 -13.98
CA GLY A 317 -12.85 -6.63 -14.62
C GLY A 317 -11.64 -6.27 -13.74
N ASN A 318 -10.47 -6.75 -14.16
CA ASN A 318 -9.21 -6.51 -13.45
C ASN A 318 -8.70 -5.08 -13.65
N ILE A 319 -7.96 -4.56 -12.67
CA ILE A 319 -7.33 -3.23 -12.73
C ILE A 319 -5.81 -3.41 -12.69
N THR A 320 -5.13 -3.06 -13.77
CA THR A 320 -3.65 -3.04 -13.84
C THR A 320 -3.16 -1.62 -13.64
N ASN A 321 -2.64 -1.34 -12.45
CA ASN A 321 -2.20 -0.02 -11.99
C ASN A 321 -0.68 0.12 -12.03
N ASN A 322 -0.15 0.88 -12.99
CA ASN A 322 1.28 1.04 -13.23
C ASN A 322 1.86 2.40 -12.81
N ASN A 323 1.07 3.29 -12.21
CA ASN A 323 1.54 4.61 -11.72
C ASN A 323 0.73 5.09 -10.50
N GLY A 324 -0.60 5.06 -10.59
CA GLY A 324 -1.48 5.31 -9.46
C GLY A 324 -2.92 5.58 -9.90
N PHE A 325 -3.89 5.32 -9.00
CA PHE A 325 -5.25 5.82 -9.13
C PHE A 325 -5.89 6.18 -7.79
N GLN A 326 -6.69 7.24 -7.80
CA GLN A 326 -7.57 7.66 -6.73
C GLN A 326 -8.98 7.13 -6.97
N ALA A 327 -9.62 6.57 -5.95
CA ALA A 327 -11.03 6.19 -5.93
C ALA A 327 -11.81 7.24 -5.12
N THR A 328 -12.38 8.21 -5.82
CA THR A 328 -13.23 9.25 -5.24
C THR A 328 -14.67 8.77 -5.22
N ASN A 329 -15.20 8.53 -4.03
CA ASN A 329 -16.60 8.20 -3.85
C ASN A 329 -17.19 9.15 -2.82
N ALA A 330 -18.02 10.10 -3.28
CA ALA A 330 -18.57 11.13 -2.41
C ALA A 330 -19.61 10.56 -1.44
N ASN A 331 -20.63 9.85 -1.95
CA ASN A 331 -21.87 9.56 -1.23
C ASN A 331 -22.47 8.15 -1.48
N GLY A 332 -21.72 7.19 -2.00
CA GLY A 332 -22.23 5.83 -2.29
C GLY A 332 -21.21 4.72 -2.02
N SER A 333 -21.27 3.65 -2.82
CA SER A 333 -20.38 2.48 -2.73
C SER A 333 -19.75 2.13 -4.08
N LEU A 334 -18.46 1.77 -4.08
CA LEU A 334 -17.74 1.26 -5.26
C LEU A 334 -17.08 -0.08 -4.92
N ILE A 335 -17.53 -1.14 -5.58
CA ILE A 335 -17.01 -2.50 -5.45
C ILE A 335 -15.97 -2.74 -6.55
N LEU A 336 -14.74 -3.06 -6.18
CA LEU A 336 -13.72 -3.58 -7.08
C LEU A 336 -13.66 -5.10 -6.87
N ASN A 337 -14.30 -5.86 -7.77
CA ASN A 337 -14.41 -7.32 -7.67
C ASN A 337 -13.28 -8.06 -8.39
N GLY A 338 -12.63 -7.40 -9.36
CA GLY A 338 -11.46 -7.92 -10.05
C GLY A 338 -10.18 -7.93 -9.21
N VAL A 339 -9.09 -8.37 -9.84
CA VAL A 339 -7.73 -8.30 -9.29
C VAL A 339 -7.15 -6.91 -9.53
N LEU A 340 -6.61 -6.28 -8.49
CA LEU A 340 -5.74 -5.11 -8.59
C LEU A 340 -4.29 -5.60 -8.70
N SER A 341 -3.59 -5.21 -9.77
CA SER A 341 -2.20 -5.59 -10.07
C SER A 341 -1.34 -4.37 -10.44
N GLY A 342 -0.01 -4.53 -10.54
CA GLY A 342 0.92 -3.50 -11.02
C GLY A 342 1.65 -2.73 -9.91
N SER A 343 2.45 -1.72 -10.29
CA SER A 343 3.36 -0.99 -9.38
C SER A 343 2.80 0.28 -8.74
N GLY A 344 1.68 0.81 -9.26
CA GLY A 344 1.13 2.10 -8.85
C GLY A 344 0.43 2.07 -7.49
N GLY A 345 0.30 3.24 -6.86
CA GLY A 345 -0.41 3.38 -5.60
C GLY A 345 -1.94 3.36 -5.76
N PHE A 346 -2.65 2.93 -4.71
CA PHE A 346 -4.11 3.08 -4.59
C PHE A 346 -4.42 4.13 -3.52
N GLU A 347 -5.33 5.05 -3.81
CA GLU A 347 -5.78 6.03 -2.83
C GLU A 347 -7.31 6.07 -2.75
N LYS A 348 -7.88 5.91 -1.55
CA LYS A 348 -9.31 6.06 -1.28
C LYS A 348 -9.59 7.45 -0.70
N VAL A 349 -10.40 8.25 -1.39
CA VAL A 349 -10.83 9.60 -0.96
C VAL A 349 -12.36 9.74 -0.98
N GLY A 350 -12.88 10.86 -0.46
CA GLY A 350 -14.32 11.11 -0.31
C GLY A 350 -14.97 10.30 0.82
N SER A 351 -16.17 10.68 1.25
CA SER A 351 -16.88 10.11 2.41
C SER A 351 -17.48 8.72 2.19
N GLY A 352 -17.72 8.31 0.94
CA GLY A 352 -18.32 7.02 0.59
C GLY A 352 -17.41 5.81 0.83
N THR A 353 -17.89 4.63 0.44
CA THR A 353 -17.21 3.35 0.69
C THR A 353 -16.59 2.74 -0.58
N VAL A 354 -15.41 2.14 -0.49
CA VAL A 354 -14.86 1.24 -1.50
C VAL A 354 -14.75 -0.17 -0.92
N PHE A 355 -15.16 -1.19 -1.68
CA PHE A 355 -15.00 -2.60 -1.31
C PHE A 355 -14.00 -3.26 -2.24
N PHE A 356 -12.98 -3.93 -1.70
CA PHE A 356 -12.16 -4.89 -2.46
C PHE A 356 -12.77 -6.27 -2.29
N SER A 357 -13.43 -6.79 -3.32
CA SER A 357 -14.20 -8.04 -3.28
C SER A 357 -13.62 -9.12 -4.20
N GLY A 358 -14.21 -10.31 -4.19
CA GLY A 358 -13.85 -11.41 -5.09
C GLY A 358 -12.86 -12.42 -4.50
N SER A 359 -12.70 -13.56 -5.17
CA SER A 359 -11.95 -14.72 -4.65
C SER A 359 -10.45 -14.72 -4.95
N SER A 360 -9.96 -13.80 -5.79
CA SER A 360 -8.57 -13.76 -6.24
C SER A 360 -7.77 -12.66 -5.56
N SER A 361 -6.56 -13.02 -5.08
CA SER A 361 -5.61 -12.10 -4.45
C SER A 361 -5.21 -10.95 -5.38
N ASN A 362 -5.15 -9.75 -4.81
CA ASN A 362 -4.50 -8.60 -5.41
C ASN A 362 -2.98 -8.81 -5.42
N SER A 363 -2.31 -8.21 -6.40
CA SER A 363 -0.85 -8.24 -6.59
C SER A 363 -0.24 -6.85 -6.81
N GLN A 364 -1.04 -5.78 -6.68
CA GLN A 364 -0.53 -4.41 -6.79
C GLN A 364 0.43 -4.10 -5.63
N SER A 365 1.70 -3.79 -5.95
CA SER A 365 2.79 -3.62 -4.99
C SER A 365 2.95 -2.20 -4.45
N GLY A 366 2.36 -1.20 -5.12
CA GLY A 366 2.38 0.18 -4.67
C GLY A 366 1.58 0.40 -3.38
N THR A 367 1.88 1.48 -2.66
CA THR A 367 1.22 1.85 -1.40
C THR A 367 -0.30 2.00 -1.57
N TYR A 368 -1.04 1.50 -0.59
CA TYR A 368 -2.47 1.70 -0.45
C TYR A 368 -2.70 2.77 0.62
N THR A 369 -3.53 3.76 0.34
CA THR A 369 -3.80 4.88 1.24
C THR A 369 -5.31 5.06 1.38
N VAL A 370 -5.81 5.14 2.61
CA VAL A 370 -7.21 5.51 2.90
C VAL A 370 -7.18 6.92 3.48
N ASN A 371 -7.43 7.92 2.62
CA ASN A 371 -7.40 9.35 2.96
C ASN A 371 -8.79 9.92 3.32
N GLY A 372 -9.88 9.17 3.08
CA GLY A 372 -11.22 9.55 3.56
C GLY A 372 -12.27 8.46 3.37
N GLY A 373 -13.35 8.53 4.15
CA GLY A 373 -14.44 7.54 4.13
C GLY A 373 -13.98 6.15 4.54
N THR A 374 -14.57 5.11 3.94
CA THR A 374 -14.27 3.71 4.30
C THR A 374 -13.67 2.92 3.14
N LEU A 375 -12.58 2.18 3.39
CA LEU A 375 -12.15 1.04 2.58
C LEU A 375 -12.56 -0.25 3.31
N VAL A 376 -13.22 -1.15 2.60
CA VAL A 376 -13.63 -2.48 3.07
C VAL A 376 -12.85 -3.55 2.33
N LEU A 377 -12.20 -4.43 3.07
CA LEU A 377 -11.58 -5.64 2.53
C LEU A 377 -12.62 -6.77 2.63
N ASN A 378 -13.15 -7.23 1.51
CA ASN A 378 -14.25 -8.21 1.40
C ASN A 378 -13.97 -9.25 0.30
N LYS A 379 -12.69 -9.59 0.09
CA LYS A 379 -12.30 -10.80 -0.64
C LYS A 379 -12.62 -12.04 0.18
N SER A 380 -12.49 -13.23 -0.39
CA SER A 380 -12.54 -14.48 0.39
C SER A 380 -11.51 -14.48 1.53
N ALA A 381 -11.75 -15.26 2.59
CA ALA A 381 -10.79 -15.42 3.67
C ALA A 381 -9.44 -15.97 3.16
N ASN A 382 -8.33 -15.59 3.80
CA ASN A 382 -6.96 -15.93 3.40
C ASN A 382 -6.53 -15.41 2.01
N THR A 383 -7.32 -14.50 1.41
CA THR A 383 -7.05 -13.91 0.09
C THR A 383 -6.52 -12.50 0.25
N ALA A 384 -5.38 -12.17 -0.35
CA ALA A 384 -4.75 -10.87 -0.20
C ALA A 384 -5.60 -9.76 -0.83
N ALA A 385 -6.27 -8.94 -0.01
CA ALA A 385 -6.96 -7.74 -0.50
C ALA A 385 -5.99 -6.56 -0.66
N ILE A 386 -4.90 -6.55 0.09
CA ILE A 386 -3.83 -5.54 0.07
C ILE A 386 -2.52 -6.29 -0.19
N ALA A 387 -1.71 -5.88 -1.17
CA ALA A 387 -0.43 -6.55 -1.48
C ALA A 387 0.82 -5.69 -1.26
N GLY A 388 0.66 -4.37 -1.06
CA GLY A 388 1.71 -3.42 -0.68
C GLY A 388 1.55 -2.94 0.76
N SER A 389 2.28 -1.90 1.17
CA SER A 389 2.04 -1.22 2.45
C SER A 389 0.69 -0.49 2.46
N LEU A 390 0.11 -0.30 3.65
CA LEU A 390 -1.19 0.34 3.84
C LEU A 390 -1.10 1.48 4.86
N THR A 391 -1.66 2.65 4.51
CA THR A 391 -1.80 3.78 5.42
C THR A 391 -3.27 4.16 5.57
N ILE A 392 -3.75 4.29 6.79
CA ILE A 392 -5.10 4.79 7.10
C ILE A 392 -4.93 6.18 7.71
N ALA A 393 -5.33 7.23 7.00
CA ALA A 393 -5.20 8.61 7.46
C ALA A 393 -6.19 8.93 8.60
N SER A 394 -5.95 10.04 9.30
CA SER A 394 -6.88 10.56 10.32
C SER A 394 -8.28 10.79 9.73
N GLY A 395 -9.33 10.40 10.46
CA GLY A 395 -10.72 10.49 10.02
C GLY A 395 -11.15 9.45 8.97
N ALA A 396 -10.23 8.66 8.41
CA ALA A 396 -10.55 7.56 7.50
C ALA A 396 -10.74 6.23 8.24
N THR A 397 -11.43 5.27 7.61
CA THR A 397 -11.70 3.94 8.16
C THR A 397 -11.24 2.83 7.21
N LEU A 398 -10.52 1.84 7.74
CA LEU A 398 -10.40 0.51 7.13
C LEU A 398 -11.32 -0.47 7.86
N ARG A 399 -12.01 -1.35 7.14
CA ARG A 399 -12.81 -2.45 7.70
C ARG A 399 -12.49 -3.77 7.03
N THR A 400 -12.45 -4.89 7.75
CA THR A 400 -12.25 -6.23 7.16
C THR A 400 -13.47 -7.12 7.34
N ASP A 401 -13.96 -7.72 6.26
CA ASP A 401 -15.11 -8.63 6.23
C ASP A 401 -14.70 -10.09 5.99
N ALA A 402 -13.42 -10.39 5.77
CA ALA A 402 -12.89 -11.75 5.90
C ALA A 402 -11.52 -11.78 6.58
N ALA A 403 -11.22 -12.90 7.23
CA ALA A 403 -9.94 -13.10 7.93
C ALA A 403 -8.74 -13.18 6.98
N ASN A 404 -7.56 -12.81 7.47
CA ASN A 404 -6.27 -12.95 6.78
C ASN A 404 -6.27 -12.36 5.35
N GLN A 405 -6.52 -11.05 5.24
CA GLN A 405 -6.47 -10.31 3.98
C GLN A 405 -5.28 -9.35 3.92
N LEU A 406 -4.73 -9.01 5.09
CA LEU A 406 -3.55 -8.17 5.26
C LEU A 406 -2.22 -8.94 5.23
N ASN A 407 -2.21 -10.27 5.15
CA ASN A 407 -1.07 -11.21 5.14
C ASN A 407 0.29 -10.55 5.43
N ASP A 408 0.53 -10.17 6.68
CA ASP A 408 1.84 -9.75 7.17
C ASP A 408 2.38 -8.43 6.58
N ARG A 409 1.54 -7.63 5.91
CA ARG A 409 1.88 -6.30 5.40
C ARG A 409 2.01 -5.28 6.53
N LEU A 410 2.83 -4.25 6.30
CA LEU A 410 2.89 -3.05 7.15
C LEU A 410 1.60 -2.23 7.01
N VAL A 411 0.95 -1.98 8.14
CA VAL A 411 -0.23 -1.12 8.26
C VAL A 411 0.08 0.04 9.20
N THR A 412 0.09 1.26 8.67
CA THR A 412 0.21 2.51 9.43
C THR A 412 -1.20 3.05 9.72
N VAL A 413 -1.64 2.92 10.97
CA VAL A 413 -2.98 3.34 11.41
C VAL A 413 -2.90 4.72 12.06
N ASN A 414 -3.49 5.73 11.42
CA ASN A 414 -3.69 7.08 11.96
C ASN A 414 -5.18 7.47 12.10
N GLY A 415 -6.08 6.74 11.43
CA GLY A 415 -7.53 6.80 11.60
C GLY A 415 -8.08 5.58 12.34
N THR A 416 -9.22 5.06 11.88
CA THR A 416 -9.86 3.86 12.44
C THR A 416 -9.54 2.62 11.63
N PHE A 417 -9.16 1.53 12.29
CA PHE A 417 -9.13 0.19 11.73
C PHE A 417 -10.11 -0.72 12.49
N ASN A 418 -11.11 -1.22 11.78
CA ASN A 418 -12.15 -2.09 12.32
C ASN A 418 -11.95 -3.51 11.76
N LEU A 419 -11.59 -4.45 12.64
CA LEU A 419 -11.42 -5.85 12.26
C LEU A 419 -12.75 -6.56 12.04
N ASN A 420 -13.86 -6.04 12.59
CA ASN A 420 -15.23 -6.54 12.42
C ASN A 420 -15.33 -8.06 12.66
N ASP A 421 -14.78 -8.51 13.80
CA ASP A 421 -14.66 -9.92 14.23
C ASP A 421 -13.67 -10.79 13.42
N GLN A 422 -13.06 -10.25 12.35
CA GLN A 422 -12.16 -10.99 11.47
C GLN A 422 -10.69 -10.87 11.88
N ALA A 423 -10.07 -12.02 12.21
CA ALA A 423 -8.66 -12.11 12.54
C ALA A 423 -7.76 -11.65 11.38
N GLN A 424 -6.72 -10.87 11.69
CA GLN A 424 -5.73 -10.37 10.72
C GLN A 424 -4.31 -10.55 11.26
N SER A 425 -3.35 -10.71 10.36
CA SER A 425 -1.92 -10.68 10.66
C SER A 425 -1.24 -9.57 9.86
N LEU A 426 -0.46 -8.72 10.55
CA LEU A 426 0.12 -7.48 10.03
C LEU A 426 1.31 -6.99 10.87
N ALA A 427 2.14 -6.11 10.31
CA ALA A 427 3.09 -5.30 11.07
C ALA A 427 2.43 -3.95 11.41
N LEU A 428 2.42 -3.57 12.70
CA LEU A 428 1.57 -2.48 13.21
C LEU A 428 2.36 -1.22 13.53
N ALA A 429 2.08 -0.14 12.80
CA ALA A 429 2.62 1.19 13.07
C ALA A 429 1.51 2.25 13.25
N SER A 430 1.87 3.36 13.90
CA SER A 430 1.08 4.60 13.90
C SER A 430 2.02 5.80 13.94
N THR A 431 1.56 6.94 13.43
CA THR A 431 2.21 8.25 13.61
C THR A 431 1.29 9.24 14.33
N SER A 432 0.24 8.74 14.98
CA SER A 432 -0.81 9.52 15.65
C SER A 432 -1.27 8.83 16.93
N GLY A 433 -1.42 9.59 18.02
CA GLY A 433 -2.02 9.11 19.27
C GLY A 433 -3.54 8.97 19.21
N SER A 434 -4.20 9.53 18.18
CA SER A 434 -5.65 9.45 17.98
C SER A 434 -6.08 8.26 17.13
N ALA A 435 -5.16 7.36 16.77
CA ALA A 435 -5.46 6.14 16.04
C ALA A 435 -6.37 5.21 16.86
N ALA A 436 -7.26 4.48 16.20
CA ALA A 436 -8.18 3.54 16.85
C ALA A 436 -8.19 2.20 16.15
N ILE A 437 -8.09 1.11 16.93
CA ILE A 437 -8.30 -0.26 16.46
C ILE A 437 -9.50 -0.84 17.22
N THR A 438 -10.48 -1.34 16.48
CA THR A 438 -11.66 -2.04 17.01
C THR A 438 -11.58 -3.50 16.57
N LEU A 439 -11.37 -4.40 17.53
CA LEU A 439 -11.17 -5.84 17.27
C LEU A 439 -12.49 -6.56 17.00
N GLY A 440 -13.60 -6.10 17.59
CA GLY A 440 -14.75 -6.98 17.82
C GLY A 440 -14.30 -8.14 18.73
N SER A 441 -14.64 -9.39 18.38
CA SER A 441 -14.09 -10.61 18.97
C SER A 441 -12.79 -11.13 18.30
N ALA A 442 -12.24 -10.42 17.31
CA ALA A 442 -11.08 -10.88 16.55
C ALA A 442 -9.79 -10.95 17.37
N THR A 443 -8.92 -11.91 17.07
CA THR A 443 -7.50 -11.82 17.48
C THR A 443 -6.69 -11.11 16.40
N MET A 444 -6.05 -10.00 16.76
CA MET A 444 -5.07 -9.33 15.90
C MET A 444 -3.67 -9.93 16.12
N THR A 445 -3.02 -10.36 15.05
CA THR A 445 -1.64 -10.84 15.09
C THR A 445 -0.67 -9.77 14.61
N ILE A 446 0.27 -9.40 15.48
CA ILE A 446 1.36 -8.45 15.22
C ILE A 446 2.61 -9.26 14.88
N ASN A 447 2.96 -9.28 13.60
CA ASN A 447 4.02 -10.13 13.04
C ASN A 447 5.34 -9.37 12.76
N ASN A 448 5.44 -8.11 13.21
CA ASN A 448 6.51 -7.20 12.81
C ASN A 448 7.94 -7.72 13.10
N THR A 449 8.83 -7.53 12.13
CA THR A 449 10.25 -7.94 12.18
C THR A 449 11.18 -6.82 12.65
N GLY A 450 10.77 -5.55 12.45
CA GLY A 450 11.46 -4.35 12.93
C GLY A 450 10.99 -3.90 14.32
N SER A 451 11.34 -2.67 14.71
CA SER A 451 10.77 -2.03 15.92
C SER A 451 9.72 -1.02 15.50
N ASP A 452 8.46 -1.24 15.90
CA ASP A 452 7.32 -0.39 15.59
C ASP A 452 6.59 0.05 16.86
N SER A 453 5.76 1.10 16.74
CA SER A 453 4.97 1.64 17.83
C SER A 453 3.52 1.93 17.43
N PHE A 454 2.61 1.64 18.35
CA PHE A 454 1.21 1.99 18.27
C PHE A 454 0.82 2.83 19.50
N ALA A 455 0.47 4.10 19.25
CA ALA A 455 0.12 5.07 20.29
C ALA A 455 -1.40 5.24 20.48
N GLY A 456 -2.20 4.70 19.58
CA GLY A 456 -3.66 4.73 19.64
C GLY A 456 -4.28 3.73 20.61
N VAL A 457 -5.61 3.64 20.59
CA VAL A 457 -6.39 2.73 21.44
C VAL A 457 -6.77 1.46 20.68
N ILE A 458 -6.41 0.28 21.20
CA ILE A 458 -6.98 -1.01 20.80
C ILE A 458 -8.15 -1.35 21.72
N SER A 459 -9.29 -1.76 21.16
CA SER A 459 -10.56 -1.99 21.87
C SER A 459 -11.33 -3.20 21.35
N GLY A 460 -12.25 -3.77 22.14
CA GLY A 460 -13.08 -4.93 21.77
C GLY A 460 -13.03 -6.08 22.77
N THR A 461 -13.71 -7.20 22.48
CA THR A 461 -13.63 -8.43 23.30
C THR A 461 -12.52 -9.38 22.83
N GLY A 462 -11.99 -9.15 21.64
CA GLY A 462 -10.88 -9.87 21.04
C GLY A 462 -9.51 -9.60 21.69
N GLY A 463 -8.50 -10.33 21.23
CA GLY A 463 -7.15 -10.37 21.81
C GLY A 463 -6.03 -9.92 20.86
N VAL A 464 -4.79 -9.95 21.37
CA VAL A 464 -3.59 -9.54 20.61
C VAL A 464 -2.51 -10.62 20.73
N THR A 465 -1.98 -11.06 19.58
CA THR A 465 -0.90 -12.04 19.49
C THR A 465 0.35 -11.42 18.88
N LYS A 466 1.50 -11.49 19.55
CA LYS A 466 2.80 -11.04 19.03
C LYS A 466 3.64 -12.24 18.60
N THR A 467 3.95 -12.34 17.31
CA THR A 467 4.69 -13.49 16.71
C THR A 467 5.95 -13.08 15.95
N GLY A 468 6.04 -11.82 15.51
CA GLY A 468 7.23 -11.32 14.82
C GLY A 468 8.44 -11.20 15.73
N ALA A 469 9.64 -11.38 15.20
CA ALA A 469 10.90 -11.27 15.96
C ALA A 469 11.20 -9.84 16.46
N GLY A 470 10.55 -8.84 15.87
CA GLY A 470 10.73 -7.43 16.19
C GLY A 470 10.13 -6.99 17.53
N ALA A 471 10.26 -5.71 17.84
CA ALA A 471 9.65 -5.09 19.01
C ALA A 471 8.35 -4.35 18.62
N GLN A 472 7.26 -4.59 19.33
CA GLN A 472 6.06 -3.74 19.26
C GLN A 472 5.96 -2.94 20.54
N THR A 473 5.88 -1.62 20.44
CA THR A 473 5.48 -0.77 21.59
C THR A 473 3.99 -0.48 21.51
N LEU A 474 3.27 -0.71 22.62
CA LEU A 474 1.88 -0.26 22.79
C LEU A 474 1.86 0.81 23.88
N SER A 475 1.77 2.08 23.49
CA SER A 475 1.84 3.22 24.42
C SER A 475 0.49 3.89 24.69
N GLY A 476 -0.57 3.52 23.96
CA GLY A 476 -1.93 3.97 24.22
C GLY A 476 -2.60 3.25 25.39
N VAL A 477 -3.71 3.82 25.86
CA VAL A 477 -4.57 3.20 26.89
C VAL A 477 -5.54 2.24 26.20
N ASN A 478 -5.18 0.97 26.11
CA ASN A 478 -6.00 -0.04 25.44
C ASN A 478 -7.13 -0.52 26.35
N THR A 479 -8.26 -0.84 25.74
CA THR A 479 -9.51 -1.22 26.42
C THR A 479 -10.03 -2.61 26.01
N PHE A 480 -9.30 -3.32 25.16
CA PHE A 480 -9.67 -4.69 24.78
C PHE A 480 -9.60 -5.66 25.98
N THR A 481 -10.44 -6.69 25.99
CA THR A 481 -10.57 -7.63 27.13
C THR A 481 -10.12 -9.07 26.84
N GLY A 482 -9.80 -9.37 25.59
CA GLY A 482 -9.23 -10.66 25.20
C GLY A 482 -7.75 -10.81 25.55
N LYS A 483 -7.28 -12.06 25.49
CA LYS A 483 -5.95 -12.46 25.93
C LYS A 483 -4.84 -11.76 25.12
N VAL A 484 -3.71 -11.48 25.78
CA VAL A 484 -2.44 -11.10 25.13
C VAL A 484 -1.52 -12.30 25.08
N GLN A 485 -0.99 -12.65 23.90
CA GLN A 485 -0.07 -13.77 23.73
C GLN A 485 1.23 -13.31 23.06
N ILE A 486 2.37 -13.51 23.73
CA ILE A 486 3.70 -13.12 23.23
C ILE A 486 4.49 -14.39 22.86
N ASN A 487 4.36 -14.82 21.61
CA ASN A 487 5.02 -16.01 21.10
C ASN A 487 6.51 -15.77 20.82
N GLN A 488 6.87 -14.66 20.17
CA GLN A 488 8.26 -14.28 19.90
C GLN A 488 8.44 -12.76 19.88
N GLY A 489 9.70 -12.32 19.83
CA GLY A 489 10.07 -10.91 19.86
C GLY A 489 9.70 -10.24 21.18
N THR A 490 9.48 -8.93 21.14
CA THR A 490 9.21 -8.11 22.33
C THR A 490 7.88 -7.36 22.20
N LEU A 491 7.06 -7.42 23.24
CA LEU A 491 5.96 -6.47 23.48
C LEU A 491 6.41 -5.48 24.56
N SER A 492 6.38 -4.18 24.27
CA SER A 492 6.88 -3.11 25.14
C SER A 492 5.73 -2.24 25.66
N ILE A 493 5.66 -2.06 26.97
CA ILE A 493 4.60 -1.32 27.68
C ILE A 493 5.19 -0.42 28.79
N ALA A 494 4.48 0.67 29.08
CA ALA A 494 4.79 1.60 30.18
C ALA A 494 3.75 1.57 31.33
N ALA A 495 2.61 0.89 31.13
CA ALA A 495 1.53 0.74 32.10
C ALA A 495 0.72 -0.53 31.78
N GLU A 496 -0.09 -1.03 32.73
CA GLU A 496 -0.93 -2.22 32.51
C GLU A 496 -1.89 -2.04 31.32
N SER A 497 -2.40 -0.82 31.07
CA SER A 497 -3.26 -0.53 29.92
C SER A 497 -2.60 -0.75 28.56
N GLY A 498 -1.30 -1.00 28.49
CA GLY A 498 -0.64 -1.55 27.31
C GLY A 498 -1.08 -2.98 26.95
N LEU A 499 -1.68 -3.71 27.91
CA LEU A 499 -2.16 -5.10 27.79
C LEU A 499 -3.69 -5.21 27.73
N GLY A 500 -4.39 -4.10 27.49
CA GLY A 500 -5.86 -4.06 27.46
C GLY A 500 -6.49 -3.56 28.75
N GLY A 501 -7.82 -3.69 28.84
CA GLY A 501 -8.61 -3.24 29.98
C GLY A 501 -8.28 -3.98 31.28
N SER A 502 -8.53 -3.34 32.42
CA SER A 502 -8.29 -3.91 33.75
C SER A 502 -9.14 -5.16 34.01
N VAL A 503 -8.52 -6.21 34.56
CA VAL A 503 -9.20 -7.48 34.85
C VAL A 503 -9.87 -7.42 36.23
N ALA A 504 -11.21 -7.44 36.26
CA ALA A 504 -11.99 -7.23 37.49
C ALA A 504 -11.98 -8.42 38.47
N SER A 505 -11.73 -9.63 37.97
CA SER A 505 -11.62 -10.87 38.77
C SER A 505 -10.53 -11.76 38.17
N LEU A 506 -9.92 -12.63 38.98
CA LEU A 506 -8.83 -13.52 38.54
C LEU A 506 -9.23 -14.31 37.29
N THR A 507 -8.52 -14.04 36.19
CA THR A 507 -8.74 -14.71 34.91
C THR A 507 -7.42 -15.31 34.42
N ALA A 508 -7.41 -16.64 34.26
CA ALA A 508 -6.25 -17.37 33.76
C ALA A 508 -5.93 -17.04 32.29
N ASP A 509 -4.68 -17.28 31.89
CA ASP A 509 -4.13 -17.07 30.55
C ASP A 509 -4.34 -15.68 29.92
N GLN A 510 -4.65 -14.64 30.70
CA GLN A 510 -4.85 -13.28 30.19
C GLN A 510 -3.57 -12.68 29.61
N LEU A 511 -2.41 -13.06 30.14
CA LEU A 511 -1.12 -12.88 29.50
C LEU A 511 -0.44 -14.24 29.31
N GLN A 512 -0.11 -14.59 28.07
CA GLN A 512 0.57 -15.82 27.71
C GLN A 512 1.93 -15.55 27.10
N PHE A 513 2.91 -16.39 27.43
CA PHE A 513 4.23 -16.41 26.81
C PHE A 513 4.44 -17.71 26.05
N GLY A 514 4.82 -17.61 24.78
CA GLY A 514 5.22 -18.73 23.91
C GLY A 514 6.69 -18.68 23.52
N GLY A 515 7.54 -18.05 24.35
CA GLY A 515 8.97 -17.78 24.09
C GLY A 515 9.31 -16.28 23.95
N GLY A 516 8.33 -15.40 23.90
CA GLY A 516 8.53 -13.96 23.73
C GLY A 516 8.89 -13.19 25.03
N THR A 517 9.14 -11.89 24.87
CA THR A 517 9.50 -10.97 25.96
C THR A 517 8.42 -9.90 26.18
N LEU A 518 8.05 -9.67 27.45
CA LEU A 518 7.38 -8.46 27.88
C LEU A 518 8.43 -7.47 28.40
N ALA A 519 8.56 -6.32 27.77
CA ALA A 519 9.43 -5.24 28.21
C ALA A 519 8.63 -4.17 28.96
N VAL A 520 9.01 -3.92 30.21
CA VAL A 520 8.44 -2.91 31.09
C VAL A 520 9.39 -1.72 31.15
N THR A 521 9.01 -0.64 30.47
CA THR A 521 9.86 0.57 30.30
C THR A 521 9.66 1.60 31.40
N THR A 522 8.49 1.59 32.06
CA THR A 522 8.16 2.41 33.24
C THR A 522 7.69 1.50 34.37
N GLY A 523 8.10 1.78 35.60
CA GLY A 523 7.70 0.98 36.76
C GLY A 523 6.22 1.16 37.13
N PHE A 524 5.52 0.06 37.37
CA PHE A 524 4.15 0.03 37.88
C PHE A 524 3.86 -1.33 38.56
N THR A 525 2.73 -1.46 39.26
CA THR A 525 2.22 -2.75 39.74
C THR A 525 1.06 -3.20 38.86
N MET A 526 1.15 -4.41 38.30
CA MET A 526 0.09 -5.02 37.50
C MET A 526 -0.94 -5.70 38.39
N SER A 527 -2.22 -5.63 38.01
CA SER A 527 -3.32 -6.31 38.68
C SER A 527 -3.05 -7.80 38.89
N SER A 528 -3.22 -8.27 40.12
CA SER A 528 -3.10 -9.69 40.48
C SER A 528 -4.17 -10.58 39.82
N ASN A 529 -5.23 -9.98 39.29
CA ASN A 529 -6.28 -10.68 38.55
C ASN A 529 -5.86 -11.08 37.12
N ARG A 530 -4.79 -10.48 36.57
CA ARG A 530 -4.31 -10.78 35.21
C ARG A 530 -3.36 -11.98 35.24
N GLY A 531 -3.93 -13.20 35.25
CA GLY A 531 -3.15 -14.43 35.31
C GLY A 531 -2.15 -14.56 34.15
N ILE A 532 -0.92 -14.95 34.49
CA ILE A 532 0.17 -15.18 33.53
C ILE A 532 0.31 -16.69 33.30
N THR A 533 0.51 -17.10 32.04
CA THR A 533 0.76 -18.50 31.68
C THR A 533 1.98 -18.64 30.77
N LEU A 534 2.88 -19.54 31.15
CA LEU A 534 4.08 -19.89 30.41
C LEU A 534 3.77 -21.15 29.59
N ASN A 535 3.75 -21.03 28.27
CA ASN A 535 3.61 -22.14 27.34
C ASN A 535 4.98 -22.80 27.08
N SER A 536 5.07 -23.75 26.15
CA SER A 536 6.19 -24.70 26.01
C SER A 536 7.60 -24.10 25.88
N ASN A 537 7.74 -22.87 25.38
CA ASN A 537 9.03 -22.18 25.25
C ASN A 537 9.33 -21.22 26.42
N GLY A 538 8.49 -21.23 27.47
CA GLY A 538 8.61 -20.30 28.59
C GLY A 538 8.26 -18.85 28.24
N GLY A 539 8.77 -17.91 29.06
CA GLY A 539 8.54 -16.49 28.87
C GLY A 539 9.57 -15.61 29.56
N THR A 540 9.78 -14.41 29.01
CA THR A 540 10.73 -13.43 29.56
C THR A 540 10.01 -12.15 29.99
N ILE A 541 10.33 -11.66 31.19
CA ILE A 541 10.02 -10.29 31.63
C ILE A 541 11.33 -9.50 31.69
N ASN A 542 11.39 -8.41 30.92
CA ASN A 542 12.48 -7.46 30.91
C ASN A 542 12.04 -6.19 31.64
N VAL A 543 12.77 -5.79 32.69
CA VAL A 543 12.48 -4.54 33.42
C VAL A 543 13.62 -3.55 33.20
N ALA A 544 13.28 -2.37 32.68
CA ALA A 544 14.25 -1.32 32.35
C ALA A 544 15.02 -0.81 33.58
N ALA A 545 16.19 -0.20 33.33
CA ALA A 545 17.07 0.32 34.38
C ALA A 545 16.35 1.29 35.33
N SER A 546 16.64 1.18 36.62
CA SER A 546 16.03 1.98 37.70
C SER A 546 14.51 1.82 37.89
N GLN A 547 13.83 0.97 37.10
CA GLN A 547 12.40 0.71 37.26
C GLN A 547 12.15 -0.49 38.19
N THR A 548 10.98 -0.46 38.85
CA THR A 548 10.42 -1.59 39.60
C THR A 548 9.08 -1.98 39.00
N PHE A 549 8.93 -3.27 38.65
CA PHE A 549 7.68 -3.85 38.17
C PHE A 549 7.12 -4.80 39.22
N GLY A 550 5.92 -4.53 39.74
CA GLY A 550 5.26 -5.37 40.74
C GLY A 550 4.22 -6.30 40.13
N TYR A 551 4.19 -7.56 40.55
CA TYR A 551 3.13 -8.50 40.20
C TYR A 551 2.78 -9.41 41.38
N GLY A 552 1.50 -9.35 41.80
CA GLY A 552 0.94 -10.15 42.89
C GLY A 552 -0.01 -11.27 42.46
N GLY A 553 -0.17 -11.49 41.15
CA GLY A 553 -1.02 -12.56 40.62
C GLY A 553 -0.27 -13.88 40.45
N VAL A 554 -0.97 -14.89 39.93
CA VAL A 554 -0.39 -16.21 39.65
C VAL A 554 0.37 -16.20 38.32
N ILE A 555 1.59 -16.74 38.32
CA ILE A 555 2.28 -17.26 37.13
C ILE A 555 2.13 -18.79 37.13
N ALA A 556 1.56 -19.34 36.07
CA ALA A 556 1.37 -20.78 35.85
C ALA A 556 2.24 -21.30 34.68
N GLY A 557 2.56 -22.59 34.68
CA GLY A 557 3.35 -23.21 33.60
C GLY A 557 3.78 -24.65 33.95
N ALA A 558 3.85 -25.52 32.94
CA ALA A 558 4.28 -26.91 33.14
C ALA A 558 5.78 -27.01 33.46
N ALA A 559 6.25 -28.21 33.83
CA ALA A 559 7.68 -28.50 33.90
C ALA A 559 8.32 -28.27 32.52
N GLY A 560 9.50 -27.65 32.50
CA GLY A 560 10.19 -27.21 31.26
C GLY A 560 9.83 -25.79 30.80
N ASN A 561 8.67 -25.25 31.19
CA ASN A 561 8.22 -23.91 30.77
C ASN A 561 8.88 -22.85 31.67
N ASN A 562 10.11 -22.46 31.33
CA ASN A 562 10.95 -21.62 32.20
C ASN A 562 10.48 -20.15 32.26
N PHE A 563 10.63 -19.54 33.44
CA PHE A 563 10.42 -18.12 33.68
C PHE A 563 11.75 -17.38 33.71
N THR A 564 11.91 -16.36 32.86
CA THR A 564 13.17 -15.60 32.74
C THR A 564 12.98 -14.11 33.08
N LYS A 565 13.85 -13.58 33.95
CA LYS A 565 13.99 -12.15 34.24
C LYS A 565 15.23 -11.59 33.55
N THR A 566 15.06 -10.49 32.83
CA THR A 566 16.13 -9.71 32.18
C THR A 566 15.99 -8.21 32.47
N GLY A 567 16.93 -7.40 31.99
CA GLY A 567 17.00 -5.96 32.25
C GLY A 567 17.46 -5.63 33.67
N SER A 568 18.09 -4.48 33.87
CA SER A 568 18.72 -4.12 35.15
C SER A 568 17.75 -3.66 36.25
N GLY A 569 16.45 -3.47 35.96
CA GLY A 569 15.44 -3.13 36.95
C GLY A 569 15.01 -4.30 37.85
N GLN A 570 14.13 -4.02 38.81
CA GLN A 570 13.59 -4.99 39.77
C GLN A 570 12.22 -5.52 39.31
N LEU A 571 12.03 -6.84 39.41
CA LEU A 571 10.71 -7.49 39.37
C LEU A 571 10.35 -7.91 40.80
N THR A 572 9.21 -7.45 41.32
CA THR A 572 8.71 -7.87 42.64
C THR A 572 7.59 -8.88 42.45
N LEU A 573 7.78 -10.10 42.98
CA LEU A 573 6.80 -11.17 42.96
C LEU A 573 6.24 -11.36 44.38
N SER A 574 4.97 -10.97 44.57
CA SER A 574 4.25 -11.09 45.84
C SER A 574 3.11 -12.14 45.81
N GLY A 575 2.82 -12.70 44.63
CA GLY A 575 1.81 -13.74 44.45
C GLY A 575 2.35 -15.16 44.68
N VAL A 576 1.43 -16.10 44.88
CA VAL A 576 1.74 -17.54 44.90
C VAL A 576 1.82 -18.04 43.46
N ASN A 577 3.02 -18.43 43.02
CA ASN A 577 3.27 -18.90 41.67
C ASN A 577 3.23 -20.43 41.60
N THR A 578 2.62 -20.95 40.54
CA THR A 578 2.33 -22.39 40.38
C THR A 578 3.13 -23.05 39.27
N TYR A 579 3.91 -22.27 38.49
CA TYR A 579 4.78 -22.83 37.46
C TYR A 579 5.80 -23.81 38.05
N SER A 580 6.11 -24.87 37.30
CA SER A 580 7.11 -25.89 37.69
C SER A 580 8.42 -25.78 36.89
N GLY A 581 8.48 -24.92 35.87
CA GLY A 581 9.71 -24.60 35.15
C GLY A 581 10.72 -23.80 35.99
N LYS A 582 11.94 -23.64 35.48
CA LYS A 582 13.04 -22.96 36.18
C LYS A 582 12.77 -21.46 36.30
N THR A 583 13.28 -20.84 37.35
CA THR A 583 13.42 -19.38 37.44
C THR A 583 14.83 -18.97 37.03
N ILE A 584 14.96 -18.07 36.06
CA ILE A 584 16.26 -17.66 35.50
C ILE A 584 16.42 -16.14 35.68
N ILE A 585 17.46 -15.70 36.38
CA ILE A 585 17.74 -14.28 36.65
C ILE A 585 18.97 -13.83 35.87
N ASN A 586 18.76 -13.39 34.62
CA ASN A 586 19.79 -12.96 33.68
C ASN A 586 20.13 -11.46 33.78
N GLY A 587 19.53 -10.74 34.73
CA GLY A 587 19.87 -9.34 35.01
C GLY A 587 18.89 -8.65 35.96
N GLY A 588 19.38 -7.61 36.63
CA GLY A 588 18.62 -6.87 37.65
C GLY A 588 18.25 -7.77 38.83
N ALA A 589 17.11 -7.50 39.47
CA ALA A 589 16.66 -8.26 40.64
C ALA A 589 15.30 -8.93 40.43
N ILE A 590 15.09 -10.10 41.06
CA ILE A 590 13.76 -10.56 41.50
C ILE A 590 13.68 -10.34 43.01
N SER A 591 12.62 -9.68 43.48
CA SER A 591 12.32 -9.45 44.89
C SER A 591 11.17 -10.35 45.34
N ILE A 592 11.35 -11.06 46.44
CA ILE A 592 10.37 -12.01 47.00
C ILE A 592 10.20 -11.85 48.52
N ALA A 593 9.07 -12.37 49.01
CA ALA A 593 8.76 -12.52 50.44
C ALA A 593 8.40 -13.97 50.84
N ALA A 594 8.34 -14.92 49.89
CA ALA A 594 8.05 -16.34 50.13
C ALA A 594 8.68 -17.21 49.02
N ASP A 595 9.06 -18.46 49.32
CA ASP A 595 9.67 -19.38 48.33
C ASP A 595 8.73 -19.70 47.16
N ASN A 596 7.42 -19.78 47.41
CA ASN A 596 6.40 -20.02 46.38
C ASN A 596 6.22 -18.84 45.38
N ALA A 597 6.85 -17.69 45.62
CA ALA A 597 6.98 -16.65 44.60
C ALA A 597 7.93 -17.07 43.46
N LEU A 598 8.79 -18.08 43.66
CA LEU A 598 9.67 -18.65 42.65
C LEU A 598 9.06 -19.89 41.94
N GLY A 599 7.74 -20.04 41.99
CA GLY A 599 7.02 -21.19 41.46
C GLY A 599 6.98 -22.38 42.43
N THR A 600 6.34 -23.46 42.01
CA THR A 600 6.16 -24.68 42.80
C THR A 600 7.51 -25.27 43.22
N ALA A 601 7.68 -25.54 44.52
CA ALA A 601 8.89 -26.18 45.03
C ALA A 601 9.00 -27.62 44.50
N PRO A 602 10.16 -28.07 44.00
CA PRO A 602 10.33 -29.44 43.50
C PRO A 602 10.13 -30.50 44.58
N GLY A 603 9.47 -31.61 44.23
CA GLY A 603 9.28 -32.75 45.15
C GLY A 603 10.54 -33.59 45.38
N LEU A 604 11.53 -33.48 44.48
CA LEU A 604 12.88 -34.04 44.57
C LEU A 604 13.89 -32.97 44.19
N VAL A 605 15.17 -33.12 44.56
CA VAL A 605 16.22 -32.14 44.25
C VAL A 605 16.37 -31.95 42.73
N VAL A 606 16.21 -30.71 42.27
CA VAL A 606 16.49 -30.28 40.89
C VAL A 606 17.60 -29.24 40.94
N ALA A 607 18.78 -29.57 40.39
CA ALA A 607 20.02 -28.82 40.58
C ALA A 607 20.00 -27.36 40.08
N ASP A 608 19.15 -27.04 39.09
CA ASP A 608 19.12 -25.74 38.42
C ASP A 608 17.72 -25.08 38.39
N GLN A 609 16.86 -25.43 39.37
CA GLN A 609 15.51 -24.87 39.49
C GLN A 609 15.51 -23.34 39.65
N LEU A 610 16.54 -22.78 40.29
CA LEU A 610 16.87 -21.36 40.24
C LEU A 610 18.25 -21.20 39.59
N THR A 611 18.34 -20.33 38.58
CA THR A 611 19.57 -20.08 37.81
C THR A 611 19.90 -18.59 37.80
N PHE A 612 21.13 -18.25 38.16
CA PHE A 612 21.66 -16.89 38.06
C PHE A 612 22.53 -16.75 36.81
N GLY A 613 22.17 -15.83 35.91
CA GLY A 613 23.03 -15.39 34.81
C GLY A 613 24.01 -14.31 35.26
N SER A 614 23.48 -13.28 35.94
CA SER A 614 24.22 -12.16 36.55
C SER A 614 23.38 -11.34 37.55
N GLY A 615 22.19 -11.83 37.90
CA GLY A 615 21.19 -11.07 38.65
C GLY A 615 21.22 -11.27 40.17
N THR A 616 20.23 -10.66 40.82
CA THR A 616 20.02 -10.68 42.27
C THR A 616 18.69 -11.34 42.64
N LEU A 617 18.69 -12.18 43.67
CA LEU A 617 17.50 -12.56 44.41
C LEU A 617 17.45 -11.71 45.69
N ALA A 618 16.48 -10.82 45.79
CA ALA A 618 16.27 -9.95 46.93
C ALA A 618 15.21 -10.53 47.86
N ILE A 619 15.56 -10.69 49.13
CA ILE A 619 14.73 -11.27 50.19
C ILE A 619 14.23 -10.16 51.09
N THR A 620 12.92 -9.89 51.03
CA THR A 620 12.26 -8.80 51.78
C THR A 620 11.57 -9.26 53.05
N ALA A 621 11.29 -10.55 53.19
CA ALA A 621 10.77 -11.20 54.40
C ALA A 621 11.67 -12.38 54.79
N GLY A 622 11.85 -12.62 56.08
CA GLY A 622 12.57 -13.81 56.56
C GLY A 622 11.84 -15.09 56.16
N LEU A 623 12.55 -16.03 55.53
CA LEU A 623 11.95 -17.24 54.96
C LEU A 623 12.95 -18.40 54.85
N THR A 624 12.42 -19.61 54.75
CA THR A 624 13.19 -20.81 54.39
C THR A 624 12.87 -21.19 52.95
N MET A 625 13.90 -21.27 52.09
CA MET A 625 13.76 -21.79 50.72
C MET A 625 13.82 -23.32 50.71
N SER A 626 13.10 -23.95 49.78
CA SER A 626 13.12 -25.41 49.65
C SER A 626 14.51 -25.93 49.31
N SER A 627 15.03 -26.91 50.06
CA SER A 627 16.32 -27.55 49.77
C SER A 627 16.33 -28.32 48.45
N ASN A 628 15.16 -28.68 47.92
CA ASN A 628 15.02 -29.30 46.59
C ASN A 628 15.18 -28.31 45.43
N ARG A 629 15.12 -26.99 45.69
CA ARG A 629 15.25 -25.92 44.69
C ARG A 629 16.72 -25.56 44.50
N GLY A 630 17.48 -26.44 43.84
CA GLY A 630 18.90 -26.24 43.56
C GLY A 630 19.18 -24.93 42.82
N ILE A 631 20.33 -24.33 43.14
CA ILE A 631 20.79 -23.05 42.60
C ILE A 631 22.00 -23.28 41.69
N THR A 632 21.94 -22.77 40.47
CA THR A 632 23.07 -22.75 39.53
C THR A 632 23.58 -21.32 39.30
N LEU A 633 24.89 -21.13 39.43
CA LEU A 633 25.61 -19.88 39.15
C LEU A 633 26.32 -20.00 37.78
N ASN A 634 25.86 -19.21 36.79
CA ASN A 634 26.50 -19.14 35.47
C ASN A 634 27.64 -18.08 35.46
N SER A 635 28.06 -17.68 34.25
CA SER A 635 29.25 -16.84 33.98
C SER A 635 29.25 -15.41 34.55
N GLY A 636 28.17 -14.95 35.18
CA GLY A 636 28.11 -13.69 35.92
C GLY A 636 27.95 -13.87 37.43
N GLY A 637 28.07 -15.10 37.95
CA GLY A 637 27.78 -15.43 39.34
C GLY A 637 26.31 -15.23 39.70
N GLY A 638 26.05 -15.06 41.00
CA GLY A 638 24.71 -14.72 41.50
C GLY A 638 24.78 -13.96 42.81
N THR A 639 23.85 -13.01 42.99
CA THR A 639 23.74 -12.24 44.24
C THR A 639 22.50 -12.68 45.02
N ILE A 640 22.66 -12.95 46.30
CA ILE A 640 21.56 -13.08 47.27
C ILE A 640 21.62 -11.86 48.18
N ASP A 641 20.62 -11.00 48.07
CA ASP A 641 20.48 -9.77 48.84
C ASP A 641 19.43 -9.99 49.94
N VAL A 642 19.82 -9.87 51.21
CA VAL A 642 18.90 -10.08 52.34
C VAL A 642 18.69 -8.76 53.09
N ALA A 643 17.45 -8.30 53.11
CA ALA A 643 17.07 -7.05 53.76
C ALA A 643 17.38 -7.04 55.27
N SER A 644 17.50 -5.84 55.85
CA SER A 644 17.81 -5.65 57.27
C SER A 644 16.86 -6.42 58.19
N SER A 645 17.41 -7.01 59.25
CA SER A 645 16.68 -7.84 60.24
C SER A 645 16.07 -9.14 59.69
N GLN A 646 16.16 -9.41 58.38
CA GLN A 646 15.65 -10.64 57.78
C GLN A 646 16.72 -11.73 57.75
N THR A 647 16.27 -12.99 57.75
CA THR A 647 17.11 -14.17 57.57
C THR A 647 16.57 -15.00 56.41
N LEU A 648 17.44 -15.32 55.44
CA LEU A 648 17.19 -16.39 54.47
C LEU A 648 17.87 -17.66 54.97
N SER A 649 17.10 -18.71 55.21
CA SER A 649 17.64 -20.06 55.43
C SER A 649 17.54 -20.89 54.15
N TYR A 650 18.65 -21.48 53.71
CA TYR A 650 18.68 -22.33 52.53
C TYR A 650 19.58 -23.57 52.75
N GLY A 651 18.98 -24.76 52.63
CA GLY A 651 19.64 -26.06 52.81
C GLY A 651 19.85 -26.85 51.53
N GLY A 652 19.58 -26.26 50.36
CA GLY A 652 19.83 -26.90 49.07
C GLY A 652 21.25 -26.65 48.56
N ILE A 653 21.59 -27.31 47.46
CA ILE A 653 22.88 -27.13 46.78
C ILE A 653 22.95 -25.80 46.02
N ILE A 654 24.11 -25.15 46.06
CA ILE A 654 24.55 -24.10 45.13
C ILE A 654 25.72 -24.67 44.33
N ALA A 655 25.63 -24.66 42.99
CA ALA A 655 26.63 -25.19 42.07
C ALA A 655 27.00 -24.17 40.99
N GLY A 656 28.17 -24.31 40.35
CA GLY A 656 28.60 -23.47 39.23
C GLY A 656 30.12 -23.40 39.07
N SER A 657 30.63 -23.53 37.84
CA SER A 657 32.07 -23.53 37.57
C SER A 657 32.62 -22.12 37.41
N GLY A 658 33.68 -21.79 38.16
CA GLY A 658 34.50 -20.58 37.99
C GLY A 658 33.84 -19.26 38.40
N ASN A 659 32.64 -19.30 38.99
CA ASN A 659 31.85 -18.12 39.33
C ASN A 659 31.35 -18.19 40.78
N GLY A 660 31.24 -17.02 41.41
CA GLY A 660 31.07 -16.88 42.85
C GLY A 660 29.65 -16.51 43.29
N LEU A 661 29.34 -16.86 44.54
CA LEU A 661 28.16 -16.37 45.26
C LEU A 661 28.49 -15.03 45.92
N THR A 662 27.64 -14.02 45.71
CA THR A 662 27.70 -12.75 46.46
C THR A 662 26.56 -12.65 47.47
N LYS A 663 26.89 -12.50 48.76
CA LYS A 663 25.95 -12.13 49.82
C LYS A 663 25.91 -10.61 49.95
N ALA A 664 24.76 -10.02 49.64
CA ALA A 664 24.46 -8.60 49.78
C ALA A 664 23.38 -8.35 50.86
N GLY A 665 23.08 -7.08 51.13
CA GLY A 665 22.12 -6.65 52.15
C GLY A 665 22.58 -6.89 53.59
N SER A 666 22.03 -6.15 54.55
CA SER A 666 22.46 -6.19 55.95
C SER A 666 21.89 -7.36 56.76
N GLY A 667 20.96 -8.14 56.21
CA GLY A 667 20.40 -9.34 56.85
C GLY A 667 21.33 -10.56 56.83
N ILE A 668 20.80 -11.70 57.25
CA ILE A 668 21.52 -12.97 57.40
C ILE A 668 21.19 -13.92 56.24
N LEU A 669 22.20 -14.50 55.62
CA LEU A 669 22.06 -15.69 54.77
C LEU A 669 22.63 -16.89 55.52
N SER A 670 21.78 -17.84 55.89
CA SER A 670 22.17 -19.07 56.58
C SER A 670 22.16 -20.24 55.60
N LEU A 671 23.34 -20.74 55.24
CA LEU A 671 23.51 -21.87 54.31
C LEU A 671 23.73 -23.15 55.09
N SER A 672 23.04 -24.24 54.73
CA SER A 672 23.21 -25.57 55.36
C SER A 672 23.36 -26.73 54.36
N GLY A 673 23.30 -26.45 53.06
CA GLY A 673 23.61 -27.41 52.00
C GLY A 673 25.11 -27.47 51.71
N ALA A 674 25.60 -28.65 51.29
CA ALA A 674 26.95 -28.80 50.77
C ALA A 674 27.04 -28.16 49.37
N ASN A 675 27.82 -27.09 49.25
CA ASN A 675 27.89 -26.28 48.03
C ASN A 675 29.10 -26.67 47.18
N THR A 676 28.94 -26.64 45.85
CA THR A 676 29.92 -27.16 44.89
C THR A 676 30.26 -26.15 43.79
N TYR A 677 29.95 -24.87 43.99
CA TYR A 677 30.47 -23.81 43.13
C TYR A 677 31.97 -23.59 43.40
N THR A 678 32.74 -23.17 42.40
CA THR A 678 34.21 -23.06 42.51
C THR A 678 34.76 -21.63 42.40
N GLY A 679 33.90 -20.61 42.28
CA GLY A 679 34.32 -19.21 42.36
C GLY A 679 34.26 -18.64 43.78
N THR A 680 34.83 -17.46 43.96
CA THR A 680 34.94 -16.77 45.26
C THR A 680 33.59 -16.51 45.92
N THR A 681 33.43 -16.88 47.19
CA THR A 681 32.30 -16.44 48.02
C THR A 681 32.58 -15.02 48.51
N THR A 682 31.78 -14.05 48.07
CA THR A 682 31.92 -12.65 48.45
C THR A 682 30.84 -12.26 49.46
N ILE A 683 31.23 -11.90 50.67
CA ILE A 683 30.33 -11.32 51.68
C ILE A 683 30.47 -9.80 51.58
N GLY A 684 29.57 -9.19 50.81
CA GLY A 684 29.53 -7.75 50.55
C GLY A 684 28.88 -6.95 51.68
N ALA A 685 27.87 -7.53 52.35
CA ALA A 685 27.19 -6.92 53.49
C ALA A 685 26.48 -7.95 54.38
N GLY A 686 26.19 -7.54 55.62
CA GLY A 686 25.45 -8.35 56.60
C GLY A 686 26.23 -9.61 57.00
N THR A 687 25.51 -10.69 57.28
CA THR A 687 26.10 -11.96 57.73
C THR A 687 25.88 -13.07 56.72
N LEU A 688 26.95 -13.80 56.38
CA LEU A 688 26.85 -15.16 55.88
C LEU A 688 27.06 -16.09 57.07
N GLN A 689 26.09 -16.95 57.37
CA GLN A 689 26.11 -17.87 58.50
C GLN A 689 26.20 -19.32 58.02
N SER A 690 27.04 -20.10 58.69
CA SER A 690 27.09 -21.55 58.58
C SER A 690 25.96 -22.21 59.39
N GLY A 691 25.06 -22.90 58.69
CA GLY A 691 24.07 -23.81 59.28
C GLY A 691 24.53 -25.27 59.30
N ALA A 692 25.68 -25.58 58.68
CA ALA A 692 26.32 -26.90 58.64
C ALA A 692 27.82 -26.77 58.32
N ALA A 693 28.58 -27.85 58.52
CA ALA A 693 29.94 -27.97 57.99
C ALA A 693 29.94 -27.94 56.44
N ASN A 694 31.06 -27.48 55.85
CA ASN A 694 31.33 -27.52 54.40
C ASN A 694 30.27 -26.80 53.51
N ILE A 695 29.73 -25.67 54.01
CA ILE A 695 28.79 -24.80 53.26
C ILE A 695 29.47 -23.93 52.19
N ILE A 696 30.79 -23.97 52.10
CA ILE A 696 31.59 -23.37 51.03
C ILE A 696 32.50 -24.49 50.52
N ALA A 697 32.70 -24.58 49.21
CA ALA A 697 33.57 -25.60 48.64
C ALA A 697 35.04 -25.32 49.00
N ASP A 698 35.82 -26.35 49.33
CA ASP A 698 37.26 -26.26 49.69
C ASP A 698 38.15 -25.63 48.59
N THR A 699 37.61 -25.40 47.39
CA THR A 699 38.30 -24.74 46.26
C THR A 699 37.92 -23.26 46.08
N SER A 700 36.98 -22.75 46.88
CA SER A 700 36.43 -21.40 46.77
C SER A 700 36.98 -20.47 47.84
N ALA A 701 37.79 -19.49 47.40
CA ALA A 701 38.22 -18.38 48.26
C ALA A 701 37.03 -17.64 48.89
N VAL A 702 37.22 -17.08 50.09
CA VAL A 702 36.23 -16.22 50.77
C VAL A 702 36.75 -14.80 50.86
N SER A 703 35.95 -13.85 50.37
CA SER A 703 36.22 -12.41 50.46
C SER A 703 35.19 -11.74 51.38
N ILE A 704 35.65 -11.04 52.40
CA ILE A 704 34.79 -10.38 53.39
C ILE A 704 35.02 -8.87 53.29
N THR A 705 33.95 -8.13 52.95
CA THR A 705 34.00 -6.66 52.89
C THR A 705 33.97 -6.07 54.30
N SER A 706 34.59 -4.89 54.49
CA SER A 706 34.58 -4.20 55.79
C SER A 706 33.15 -4.02 56.33
N GLY A 707 32.91 -4.47 57.57
CA GLY A 707 31.59 -4.44 58.22
C GLY A 707 30.67 -5.62 57.89
N ALA A 708 31.07 -6.53 57.00
CA ALA A 708 30.39 -7.81 56.79
C ALA A 708 30.95 -8.90 57.74
N VAL A 709 30.15 -9.94 57.99
CA VAL A 709 30.48 -11.01 58.95
C VAL A 709 30.38 -12.37 58.27
N PHE A 710 31.39 -13.22 58.48
CA PHE A 710 31.26 -14.67 58.29
C PHE A 710 31.08 -15.32 59.67
N ASP A 711 29.89 -15.85 59.94
CA ASP A 711 29.56 -16.50 61.20
C ASP A 711 29.64 -18.02 61.03
N LEU A 712 30.63 -18.64 61.67
CA LEU A 712 30.79 -20.09 61.69
C LEU A 712 29.71 -20.79 62.53
N ASN A 713 29.05 -20.09 63.46
CA ASN A 713 27.93 -20.61 64.25
C ASN A 713 28.23 -21.98 64.92
N GLY A 714 29.47 -22.15 65.41
CA GLY A 714 29.96 -23.37 66.04
C GLY A 714 30.42 -24.50 65.09
N ASN A 715 30.27 -24.34 63.77
CA ASN A 715 30.74 -25.32 62.78
C ASN A 715 32.25 -25.19 62.48
N SER A 716 32.84 -26.26 61.96
CA SER A 716 34.18 -26.25 61.36
C SER A 716 34.08 -26.19 59.84
N LEU A 717 34.95 -25.41 59.19
CA LEU A 717 35.06 -25.31 57.74
C LEU A 717 36.53 -25.22 57.30
N THR A 718 36.82 -25.79 56.13
CA THR A 718 38.04 -25.56 55.36
C THR A 718 37.77 -24.48 54.31
N ILE A 719 38.72 -23.57 54.09
CA ILE A 719 38.67 -22.44 53.13
C ILE A 719 40.06 -22.24 52.53
#